data_AF-A0A9D4P8M9-F1
#
_entry.id   AF-A0A9D4P8M9-F1
#
_cell.length_a   1.000
_cell.length_b   1.000
_cell.length_c   1.000
_cell.angle_alpha   90.00
_cell.angle_beta   90.00
_cell.angle_gamma   90.00
#
_symmetry.space_group_name_H-M   'P 1'
#
loop_
_entity.id
_entity.type
_entity.pdbx_description
1 polymer ?
#
loop_
_entity_poly.entity_id
_entity_poly.type
_entity_poly.pdbx_seq_one_letter_code
_entity_poly.pdbx_strand_id
1 'polypeptide(L)'
;MQQLKNDHPKLVQLISLGKSVKQNDIWLLRLSTEQNHRNEHFDDHEQLYKYYDQSRQLLRPTVKLLATIHGNEPLGKQLLLALAEYLAIGYSHNNDQRIVRLLNTVNVELVPIVNPDGFQQANEGDCNGIRSPRYRWNGRENANNVDLDQNFFISLDDDRMNYSKQSIEPETLAIMTWIITNPSLILSASIHTGLKVVSYPFYYQHMKTMDDLLFRKISKNYIDSYRNAQDFLNNSCMQSEHFIDGISMGHEMELDDPSDDDDDQPQPITGTMSDFNYLNTNCMEIDLYLSCCKYPNSSVLETEWLDNRESLLKFIETAHWGIKGIILDENTHEPIKSAIISIGNNDGGHNITSSLQGEYWRLLLPGSYSVTVSAFGYETKTLPITVDNMDPTTATILNFTLTRRSSSSSATNITLADHRISDSIEKEDFINSLLPDFVTPTRFIHHNYVEMEKLLHEFHRNFSHITRLYSIGKSVEKRELYVLEISDRPGEHEILEPEFKYIANMHGNEVVGREMILLFAKLLLENYGHHKQIDWLVNNTRIHLMPTMNPDGYEHSRLGDCDSLHGRGNANNVDLNRNFPDQYRTYRENRVQEVETLSMMNWLQQYPFVLSANLHGGALVANYPFDGNNGTDDYYNGTPDDQLFRHLALTYSKNHPHMHKGRCYKKCADNDLSNEYYPNGIINGADWYALYGGMQDWNYLHTNCFEITVELGCQKYPLANELPRLWQENRRPMLVFIKQIHHGIKGVIRDATNNGSIVDAEIHVNCSTHTVRSVSPYGDYWRLLLPGSYKITVTKPGYKPVSRIVTIIDNDNNNNNEAIPMPMIIDFILHPLLRNQRQSSSDSFFIFTIIVLIIFSIIFFTFCMSIVWCPMVIITIMDRTKLPFKLCFDCTNLRQLLANHLRKKTQNVDLLNGTFHVVIFGFRFFCEHSKETKRNFHQISNDLNISFNKFEMKKSAISA
;
A
#
# COMPACT_ATOMS: atom_id res chain seq x y z
N MET A 1 -26.05 16.83 -30.04
CA MET A 1 -24.78 17.44 -29.56
C MET A 1 -24.28 18.55 -30.47
N GLN A 2 -23.86 18.27 -31.71
CA GLN A 2 -23.37 19.31 -32.65
C GLN A 2 -24.39 20.42 -32.90
N GLN A 3 -25.67 20.07 -33.08
CA GLN A 3 -26.75 21.05 -33.21
C GLN A 3 -26.83 21.96 -31.97
N LEU A 4 -26.80 21.40 -30.76
CA LEU A 4 -26.83 22.18 -29.52
C LEU A 4 -25.63 23.13 -29.39
N LYS A 5 -24.43 22.70 -29.78
CA LYS A 5 -23.23 23.57 -29.89
C LYS A 5 -23.46 24.72 -30.87
N ASN A 6 -24.05 24.43 -32.03
CA ASN A 6 -24.30 25.44 -33.07
C ASN A 6 -25.38 26.46 -32.66
N ASP A 7 -26.41 26.00 -31.93
CA ASP A 7 -27.52 26.85 -31.47
C ASP A 7 -27.10 27.72 -30.27
N HIS A 8 -26.19 27.22 -29.43
CA HIS A 8 -25.71 27.92 -28.22
C HIS A 8 -24.17 28.01 -28.13
N PRO A 9 -23.48 28.58 -29.13
CA PRO A 9 -22.03 28.46 -29.30
C PRO A 9 -21.19 29.23 -28.26
N LYS A 10 -21.83 30.08 -27.45
CA LYS A 10 -21.18 30.84 -26.36
C LYS A 10 -21.23 30.14 -25.00
N LEU A 11 -22.00 29.06 -24.91
CA LEU A 11 -22.24 28.33 -23.66
C LEU A 11 -21.83 26.87 -23.79
N VAL A 12 -22.08 26.26 -24.96
CA VAL A 12 -21.93 24.83 -25.18
C VAL A 12 -20.69 24.54 -26.02
N GLN A 13 -19.78 23.75 -25.46
CA GLN A 13 -18.63 23.16 -26.14
C GLN A 13 -18.88 21.67 -26.38
N LEU A 14 -18.33 21.16 -27.49
CA LEU A 14 -18.31 19.74 -27.83
C LEU A 14 -16.85 19.34 -28.02
N ILE A 15 -16.41 18.38 -27.21
CA ILE A 15 -15.00 18.00 -27.06
C ILE A 15 -14.88 16.49 -27.20
N SER A 16 -13.92 16.00 -27.98
CA SER A 16 -13.65 14.56 -28.04
C SER A 16 -12.70 14.16 -26.90
N LEU A 17 -13.16 13.27 -26.01
CA LEU A 17 -12.36 12.74 -24.91
C LEU A 17 -11.42 11.62 -25.36
N GLY A 18 -11.79 10.91 -26.42
CA GLY A 18 -11.09 9.74 -26.89
C GLY A 18 -11.97 8.91 -27.81
N LYS A 19 -11.54 7.67 -28.07
CA LYS A 19 -12.26 6.76 -28.96
C LYS A 19 -12.51 5.42 -28.28
N SER A 20 -13.62 4.80 -28.61
CA SER A 20 -13.95 3.43 -28.24
C SER A 20 -13.06 2.40 -28.95
N VAL A 21 -13.19 1.13 -28.57
CA VAL A 21 -12.50 0.01 -29.23
C VAL A 21 -12.76 0.01 -30.75
N LYS A 22 -13.99 0.24 -31.19
CA LYS A 22 -14.36 0.36 -32.62
C LYS A 22 -14.15 1.75 -33.22
N GLN A 23 -13.35 2.59 -32.58
CA GLN A 23 -12.96 3.92 -33.07
C GLN A 23 -14.10 4.94 -33.15
N ASN A 24 -15.19 4.75 -32.40
CA ASN A 24 -16.25 5.75 -32.25
C ASN A 24 -15.82 6.81 -31.22
N ASP A 25 -16.01 8.10 -31.54
CA ASP A 25 -15.65 9.19 -30.63
C ASP A 25 -16.54 9.20 -29.37
N ILE A 26 -15.89 9.41 -28.23
CA ILE A 26 -16.54 9.64 -26.93
C ILE A 26 -16.61 11.14 -26.72
N TRP A 27 -17.82 11.68 -26.77
CA TRP A 27 -18.06 13.12 -26.76
C TRP A 27 -18.44 13.65 -25.39
N LEU A 28 -17.81 14.75 -25.01
CA LEU A 28 -18.13 15.58 -23.87
C LEU A 28 -18.87 16.84 -24.33
N LEU A 29 -20.02 17.11 -23.72
CA LEU A 29 -20.70 18.41 -23.76
C LEU A 29 -20.32 19.22 -22.52
N ARG A 30 -19.60 20.32 -22.70
CA ARG A 30 -19.27 21.26 -21.62
C ARG A 30 -20.16 22.49 -21.71
N LEU A 31 -21.00 22.70 -20.70
CA LEU A 31 -21.83 23.89 -20.53
C LEU A 31 -21.16 24.81 -19.52
N SER A 32 -20.57 25.90 -20.00
CA SER A 32 -19.82 26.83 -19.17
C SER A 32 -19.92 28.26 -19.69
N THR A 33 -20.12 29.19 -18.77
CA THR A 33 -20.13 30.64 -19.07
C THR A 33 -18.73 31.25 -19.12
N GLU A 34 -17.68 30.49 -18.80
CA GLU A 34 -16.27 30.97 -18.83
C GLU A 34 -15.81 31.33 -20.25
N GLN A 35 -16.46 30.76 -21.27
CA GLN A 35 -16.19 31.04 -22.69
C GLN A 35 -16.39 32.52 -23.06
N ASN A 36 -17.34 33.20 -22.42
CA ASN A 36 -17.72 34.58 -22.73
C ASN A 36 -16.59 35.60 -22.48
N HIS A 37 -15.53 35.23 -21.74
CA HIS A 37 -14.45 36.13 -21.40
C HIS A 37 -13.17 35.94 -22.23
N ARG A 38 -12.99 34.82 -22.97
CA ARG A 38 -11.67 34.49 -23.58
C ARG A 38 -11.66 33.95 -25.03
N ASN A 39 -12.81 33.66 -25.68
CA ASN A 39 -12.85 33.14 -27.07
C ASN A 39 -12.00 31.86 -27.31
N GLU A 40 -11.87 30.97 -26.32
CA GLU A 40 -11.10 29.73 -26.45
C GLU A 40 -12.00 28.58 -26.97
N HIS A 41 -11.53 27.83 -27.97
CA HIS A 41 -12.18 26.64 -28.53
C HIS A 41 -11.38 25.39 -28.14
N PHE A 42 -12.06 24.33 -27.71
CA PHE A 42 -11.44 23.05 -27.37
C PHE A 42 -12.04 21.97 -28.26
N ASP A 43 -11.23 21.37 -29.11
CA ASP A 43 -11.66 20.27 -30.00
C ASP A 43 -11.31 18.89 -29.41
N ASP A 44 -10.32 18.84 -28.52
CA ASP A 44 -9.79 17.61 -27.90
C ASP A 44 -9.47 17.81 -26.41
N HIS A 45 -9.23 16.68 -25.72
CA HIS A 45 -8.92 16.64 -24.30
C HIS A 45 -7.57 17.29 -23.93
N GLU A 46 -6.58 17.36 -24.83
CA GLU A 46 -5.30 18.02 -24.55
C GLU A 46 -5.45 19.54 -24.43
N GLN A 47 -6.27 20.12 -25.31
CA GLN A 47 -6.60 21.54 -25.26
C GLN A 47 -7.41 21.87 -23.99
N LEU A 48 -8.35 20.99 -23.62
CA LEU A 48 -9.11 21.11 -22.38
C LEU A 48 -8.22 21.01 -21.13
N TYR A 49 -7.21 20.12 -21.14
CA TYR A 49 -6.23 20.04 -20.06
C TYR A 49 -5.40 21.33 -19.91
N LYS A 50 -4.88 21.85 -21.02
CA LYS A 50 -4.15 23.14 -21.01
C LYS A 50 -5.00 24.28 -20.46
N TYR A 51 -6.30 24.26 -20.76
CA TYR A 51 -7.24 25.21 -20.20
C TYR A 51 -7.38 25.10 -18.68
N TYR A 52 -7.57 23.89 -18.14
CA TYR A 52 -7.67 23.70 -16.69
C TYR A 52 -6.39 24.14 -15.95
N ASP A 53 -5.25 24.00 -16.61
CA ASP A 53 -3.93 24.38 -16.09
C ASP A 53 -3.68 25.89 -16.10
N GLN A 54 -4.22 26.66 -17.07
CA GLN A 54 -3.72 28.03 -17.33
C GLN A 54 -4.80 29.12 -17.35
N SER A 55 -6.05 28.79 -17.69
CA SER A 55 -7.03 29.79 -18.14
C SER A 55 -8.39 29.78 -17.43
N ARG A 56 -8.65 28.85 -16.51
CA ARG A 56 -9.97 28.72 -15.86
C ARG A 56 -10.29 29.83 -14.85
N GLN A 57 -11.58 30.07 -14.60
CA GLN A 57 -12.02 30.98 -13.56
C GLN A 57 -11.80 30.33 -12.18
N LEU A 58 -11.21 31.09 -11.25
CA LEU A 58 -10.97 30.59 -9.90
C LEU A 58 -12.29 30.41 -9.12
N LEU A 59 -12.31 29.41 -8.24
CA LEU A 59 -13.37 29.04 -7.30
C LEU A 59 -14.71 28.64 -7.93
N ARG A 60 -14.68 28.28 -9.22
CA ARG A 60 -15.80 27.68 -9.94
C ARG A 60 -15.64 26.14 -9.98
N PRO A 61 -16.49 25.38 -9.27
CA PRO A 61 -16.46 23.92 -9.34
C PRO A 61 -17.00 23.40 -10.67
N THR A 62 -16.65 22.16 -10.99
CA THR A 62 -17.17 21.39 -12.10
C THR A 62 -17.94 20.18 -11.59
N VAL A 63 -19.14 19.96 -12.15
CA VAL A 63 -19.96 18.77 -11.94
C VAL A 63 -19.97 17.94 -13.20
N LYS A 64 -19.69 16.66 -13.04
CA LYS A 64 -19.72 15.65 -14.10
C LYS A 64 -21.00 14.83 -14.02
N LEU A 65 -21.61 14.57 -15.16
CA LEU A 65 -22.61 13.51 -15.29
C LEU A 65 -22.26 12.66 -16.51
N LEU A 66 -22.25 11.34 -16.33
CA LEU A 66 -22.08 10.42 -17.44
C LEU A 66 -23.16 9.36 -17.46
N ALA A 67 -23.33 8.74 -18.62
CA ALA A 67 -24.32 7.70 -18.83
C ALA A 67 -23.85 6.66 -19.84
N THR A 68 -24.56 5.54 -19.86
CA THR A 68 -24.38 4.49 -20.88
C THR A 68 -22.92 4.00 -20.89
N ILE A 69 -22.39 3.79 -19.68
CA ILE A 69 -21.18 2.98 -19.45
C ILE A 69 -21.47 1.50 -19.77
N HIS A 70 -22.70 1.07 -19.49
CA HIS A 70 -23.33 -0.10 -20.10
C HIS A 70 -24.10 0.33 -21.35
N GLY A 71 -23.75 -0.24 -22.52
CA GLY A 71 -24.34 0.19 -23.79
C GLY A 71 -25.84 -0.13 -23.91
N ASN A 72 -26.33 -1.13 -23.19
CA ASN A 72 -27.75 -1.50 -23.10
C ASN A 72 -28.54 -0.70 -22.04
N GLU A 73 -27.93 0.33 -21.45
CA GLU A 73 -28.57 1.25 -20.50
C GLU A 73 -28.63 2.68 -21.09
N PRO A 74 -29.37 2.91 -22.19
CA PRO A 74 -29.32 4.18 -22.92
C PRO A 74 -30.25 5.26 -22.36
N LEU A 75 -31.00 5.01 -21.28
CA LEU A 75 -31.89 6.01 -20.70
C LEU A 75 -31.10 7.27 -20.27
N GLY A 76 -29.98 7.07 -19.56
CA GLY A 76 -29.14 8.16 -19.09
C GLY A 76 -28.65 9.06 -20.23
N LYS A 77 -28.30 8.49 -21.40
CA LYS A 77 -27.95 9.27 -22.59
C LYS A 77 -29.03 10.28 -22.97
N GLN A 78 -30.29 9.85 -23.00
CA GLN A 78 -31.40 10.74 -23.37
C GLN A 78 -31.65 11.80 -22.29
N LEU A 79 -31.55 11.42 -21.01
CA LEU A 79 -31.69 12.36 -19.90
C LEU A 79 -30.59 13.42 -19.89
N LEU A 80 -29.33 13.05 -20.15
CA LEU A 80 -28.22 14.00 -20.20
C LEU A 80 -28.32 14.94 -21.41
N LEU A 81 -28.80 14.47 -22.56
CA LEU A 81 -29.07 15.32 -23.71
C LEU A 81 -30.22 16.31 -23.44
N ALA A 82 -31.31 15.83 -22.82
CA ALA A 82 -32.43 16.68 -22.42
C ALA A 82 -32.01 17.72 -21.35
N LEU A 83 -31.15 17.32 -20.40
CA LEU A 83 -30.57 18.23 -19.42
C LEU A 83 -29.70 19.31 -20.07
N ALA A 84 -28.85 18.94 -21.01
CA ALA A 84 -28.02 19.88 -21.75
C ALA A 84 -28.87 20.92 -22.49
N GLU A 85 -29.93 20.46 -23.18
CA GLU A 85 -30.86 21.34 -23.89
C GLU A 85 -31.62 22.25 -22.92
N TYR A 86 -32.17 21.69 -21.84
CA TYR A 86 -32.91 22.43 -20.82
C TYR A 86 -32.05 23.53 -20.17
N LEU A 87 -30.81 23.22 -19.82
CA LEU A 87 -29.84 24.18 -19.27
C LEU A 87 -29.48 25.26 -20.30
N ALA A 88 -29.22 24.89 -21.56
CA ALA A 88 -28.83 25.83 -22.60
C ALA A 88 -29.96 26.80 -22.98
N ILE A 89 -31.19 26.30 -23.13
CA ILE A 89 -32.39 27.10 -23.42
C ILE A 89 -32.76 27.98 -22.22
N GLY A 90 -32.69 27.45 -21.00
CA GLY A 90 -32.98 28.18 -19.78
C GLY A 90 -32.01 29.35 -19.54
N TYR A 91 -30.73 29.17 -19.89
CA TYR A 91 -29.73 30.23 -19.84
C TYR A 91 -29.92 31.27 -20.95
N SER A 92 -30.16 30.80 -22.17
CA SER A 92 -30.31 31.66 -23.34
C SER A 92 -31.52 32.57 -23.17
N HIS A 93 -31.38 33.84 -23.54
CA HIS A 93 -32.41 34.87 -23.36
C HIS A 93 -32.81 35.16 -21.89
N ASN A 94 -32.05 34.67 -20.90
CA ASN A 94 -32.32 34.87 -19.47
C ASN A 94 -33.70 34.31 -19.04
N ASN A 95 -34.12 33.21 -19.69
CA ASN A 95 -35.44 32.60 -19.56
C ASN A 95 -35.72 32.04 -18.15
N ASP A 96 -34.71 31.46 -17.50
CA ASP A 96 -34.82 30.91 -16.15
C ASP A 96 -33.71 31.44 -15.23
N GLN A 97 -34.11 32.24 -14.23
CA GLN A 97 -33.19 32.86 -13.27
C GLN A 97 -32.46 31.86 -12.38
N ARG A 98 -33.00 30.66 -12.16
CA ARG A 98 -32.33 29.60 -11.40
C ARG A 98 -31.18 29.02 -12.23
N ILE A 99 -31.45 28.68 -13.49
CA ILE A 99 -30.45 28.12 -14.42
C ILE A 99 -29.34 29.12 -14.71
N VAL A 100 -29.70 30.40 -14.90
CA VAL A 100 -28.71 31.47 -15.09
C VAL A 100 -27.78 31.60 -13.90
N ARG A 101 -28.32 31.59 -12.67
CA ARG A 101 -27.51 31.62 -11.45
C ARG A 101 -26.62 30.40 -11.32
N LEU A 102 -27.16 29.21 -11.62
CA LEU A 102 -26.44 27.95 -11.57
C LEU A 102 -25.25 27.95 -12.55
N LEU A 103 -25.46 28.17 -13.84
CA LEU A 103 -24.39 28.15 -14.85
C LEU A 103 -23.39 29.32 -14.75
N ASN A 104 -23.72 30.35 -13.98
CA ASN A 104 -22.78 31.40 -13.60
C ASN A 104 -21.91 31.02 -12.39
N THR A 105 -22.15 29.88 -11.75
CA THR A 105 -21.45 29.47 -10.52
C THR A 105 -20.85 28.07 -10.59
N VAL A 106 -21.29 27.22 -11.51
CA VAL A 106 -20.77 25.86 -11.74
C VAL A 106 -20.57 25.58 -13.24
N ASN A 107 -19.55 24.79 -13.55
CA ASN A 107 -19.37 24.18 -14.88
C ASN A 107 -20.09 22.83 -14.90
N VAL A 108 -20.87 22.57 -15.95
CA VAL A 108 -21.57 21.28 -16.11
C VAL A 108 -20.99 20.55 -17.30
N GLU A 109 -20.46 19.35 -17.06
CA GLU A 109 -19.80 18.52 -18.06
C GLU A 109 -20.53 17.17 -18.19
N LEU A 110 -21.03 16.90 -19.39
CA LEU A 110 -21.94 15.79 -19.67
C LEU A 110 -21.33 14.84 -20.69
N VAL A 111 -21.23 13.56 -20.36
CA VAL A 111 -20.84 12.49 -21.29
C VAL A 111 -22.02 11.54 -21.48
N PRO A 112 -22.87 11.77 -22.50
CA PRO A 112 -24.09 10.98 -22.69
C PRO A 112 -23.84 9.51 -23.00
N ILE A 113 -22.67 9.16 -23.55
CA ILE A 113 -22.36 7.79 -23.96
C ILE A 113 -20.88 7.48 -23.78
N VAL A 114 -20.57 6.55 -22.87
CA VAL A 114 -19.22 6.04 -22.65
C VAL A 114 -18.95 4.80 -23.50
N ASN A 115 -19.96 3.92 -23.65
CA ASN A 115 -19.90 2.70 -24.46
C ASN A 115 -20.72 2.81 -25.77
N PRO A 116 -20.24 3.54 -26.78
CA PRO A 116 -20.94 3.66 -28.06
C PRO A 116 -21.02 2.32 -28.81
N ASP A 117 -20.06 1.43 -28.58
CA ASP A 117 -19.94 0.16 -29.30
C ASP A 117 -20.99 -0.85 -28.84
N GLY A 118 -21.21 -0.96 -27.52
CA GLY A 118 -22.26 -1.78 -26.92
C GLY A 118 -23.65 -1.22 -27.24
N PHE A 119 -23.82 0.10 -27.24
CA PHE A 119 -25.11 0.72 -27.59
C PHE A 119 -25.58 0.37 -29.01
N GLN A 120 -24.66 0.22 -29.98
CA GLN A 120 -25.02 -0.20 -31.35
C GLN A 120 -25.65 -1.60 -31.42
N GLN A 121 -25.58 -2.38 -30.34
CA GLN A 121 -26.10 -3.75 -30.24
C GLN A 121 -27.39 -3.83 -29.42
N ALA A 122 -27.64 -2.81 -28.61
CA ALA A 122 -28.76 -2.78 -27.69
C ALA A 122 -30.08 -2.53 -28.44
N ASN A 123 -31.17 -3.10 -27.92
CA ASN A 123 -32.49 -3.01 -28.54
C ASN A 123 -33.50 -2.36 -27.59
N GLU A 124 -34.28 -1.42 -28.11
CA GLU A 124 -35.34 -0.75 -27.37
C GLU A 124 -36.39 -1.75 -26.87
N GLY A 125 -36.78 -1.62 -25.60
CA GLY A 125 -37.71 -2.51 -24.93
C GLY A 125 -37.06 -3.73 -24.26
N ASP A 126 -35.74 -3.89 -24.32
CA ASP A 126 -35.03 -4.91 -23.53
C ASP A 126 -34.95 -4.49 -22.06
N CYS A 127 -35.94 -4.90 -21.27
CA CYS A 127 -36.02 -4.58 -19.85
C CYS A 127 -35.25 -5.54 -18.96
N ASN A 128 -35.07 -6.80 -19.37
CA ASN A 128 -34.59 -7.85 -18.48
C ASN A 128 -33.09 -8.12 -18.64
N GLY A 129 -32.45 -7.70 -19.74
CA GLY A 129 -31.00 -7.78 -19.93
C GLY A 129 -30.38 -9.17 -19.73
N ILE A 130 -31.18 -10.25 -19.78
CA ILE A 130 -30.74 -11.59 -19.37
C ILE A 130 -29.56 -12.02 -20.24
N ARG A 131 -28.44 -12.38 -19.58
CA ARG A 131 -27.36 -13.20 -20.15
C ARG A 131 -27.93 -14.56 -20.55
N SER A 132 -28.60 -14.64 -21.69
CA SER A 132 -29.00 -15.93 -22.24
C SER A 132 -27.72 -16.68 -22.62
N PRO A 133 -27.53 -17.95 -22.21
CA PRO A 133 -26.32 -18.72 -22.52
C PRO A 133 -26.02 -18.84 -24.03
N ARG A 134 -27.00 -18.49 -24.89
CA ARG A 134 -26.89 -18.53 -26.36
C ARG A 134 -26.53 -17.20 -27.02
N TYR A 135 -26.58 -16.08 -26.31
CA TYR A 135 -26.25 -14.75 -26.84
C TYR A 135 -25.18 -14.10 -25.97
N ARG A 136 -23.92 -14.46 -26.24
CA ARG A 136 -22.76 -13.70 -25.79
C ARG A 136 -22.81 -12.34 -26.49
N TRP A 137 -22.90 -11.27 -25.71
CA TRP A 137 -22.98 -9.85 -26.12
C TRP A 137 -24.40 -9.33 -26.46
N ASN A 138 -25.06 -8.68 -25.48
CA ASN A 138 -26.35 -7.96 -25.64
C ASN A 138 -26.18 -6.42 -25.63
N GLY A 139 -24.93 -5.95 -25.73
CA GLY A 139 -24.58 -4.53 -25.71
C GLY A 139 -24.30 -3.93 -24.32
N ARG A 140 -24.36 -4.69 -23.22
CA ARG A 140 -23.95 -4.22 -21.89
C ARG A 140 -22.46 -3.88 -21.86
N GLU A 141 -21.61 -4.88 -22.09
CA GLU A 141 -20.15 -4.74 -22.13
C GLU A 141 -19.67 -4.01 -23.41
N ASN A 142 -18.43 -3.52 -23.41
CA ASN A 142 -17.83 -2.89 -24.59
C ASN A 142 -17.52 -3.92 -25.71
N ALA A 143 -16.95 -3.49 -26.84
CA ALA A 143 -16.68 -4.39 -27.97
C ALA A 143 -15.73 -5.56 -27.68
N ASN A 144 -14.92 -5.46 -26.63
CA ASN A 144 -14.05 -6.54 -26.14
C ASN A 144 -14.71 -7.41 -25.07
N ASN A 145 -16.01 -7.22 -24.82
CA ASN A 145 -16.77 -7.90 -23.78
C ASN A 145 -16.25 -7.60 -22.36
N VAL A 146 -15.78 -6.37 -22.14
CA VAL A 146 -15.36 -5.85 -20.83
C VAL A 146 -16.46 -4.97 -20.24
N ASP A 147 -16.76 -5.20 -18.97
CA ASP A 147 -17.57 -4.29 -18.17
C ASP A 147 -16.75 -3.03 -17.87
N LEU A 148 -17.15 -1.91 -18.46
CA LEU A 148 -16.40 -0.66 -18.34
C LEU A 148 -16.43 -0.07 -16.92
N ASP A 149 -17.49 -0.32 -16.13
CA ASP A 149 -17.56 0.24 -14.78
C ASP A 149 -16.59 -0.48 -13.83
N GLN A 150 -16.36 -1.77 -14.06
CA GLN A 150 -15.40 -2.59 -13.32
C GLN A 150 -13.97 -2.55 -13.88
N ASN A 151 -13.72 -1.72 -14.91
CA ASN A 151 -12.42 -1.63 -15.59
C ASN A 151 -11.54 -0.46 -15.06
N PHE A 152 -11.98 0.23 -14.00
CA PHE A 152 -11.28 1.39 -13.40
C PHE A 152 -10.15 0.98 -12.44
N PHE A 153 -10.16 -0.25 -11.95
CA PHE A 153 -9.07 -0.87 -11.23
C PHE A 153 -8.72 -2.21 -11.87
N ILE A 154 -7.44 -2.55 -11.86
CA ILE A 154 -7.02 -3.93 -12.16
C ILE A 154 -7.32 -4.71 -10.89
N SER A 155 -8.39 -5.52 -10.89
CA SER A 155 -8.62 -6.50 -9.84
C SER A 155 -7.41 -7.45 -9.80
N LEU A 156 -6.81 -7.60 -8.63
CA LEU A 156 -5.72 -8.54 -8.36
C LEU A 156 -6.23 -9.78 -7.59
N ASP A 157 -7.54 -10.00 -7.49
CA ASP A 157 -8.11 -10.95 -6.51
C ASP A 157 -9.28 -11.85 -7.01
N ASP A 158 -9.58 -11.95 -8.30
CA ASP A 158 -10.64 -12.89 -8.76
C ASP A 158 -10.10 -14.11 -9.53
N ASP A 159 -9.75 -15.15 -8.76
CA ASP A 159 -9.26 -16.46 -9.20
C ASP A 159 -10.30 -17.34 -9.94
N ARG A 160 -11.51 -16.84 -10.25
CA ARG A 160 -12.57 -17.69 -10.86
C ARG A 160 -13.14 -17.21 -12.19
N MET A 161 -12.54 -16.22 -12.84
CA MET A 161 -12.88 -15.84 -14.21
C MET A 161 -11.69 -16.07 -15.13
N ASN A 162 -11.71 -17.20 -15.83
CA ASN A 162 -10.74 -17.60 -16.84
C ASN A 162 -10.71 -16.58 -18.00
N TYR A 163 -9.99 -15.46 -17.84
CA TYR A 163 -9.82 -14.42 -18.86
C TYR A 163 -8.35 -13.98 -18.97
N SER A 164 -7.84 -14.13 -20.18
CA SER A 164 -6.73 -13.37 -20.75
C SER A 164 -6.70 -11.90 -20.30
N LYS A 165 -5.52 -11.37 -19.92
CA LYS A 165 -5.13 -9.94 -20.00
C LYS A 165 -6.29 -8.94 -19.80
N GLN A 166 -6.60 -8.51 -18.58
CA GLN A 166 -7.46 -7.34 -18.41
C GLN A 166 -6.63 -6.08 -18.71
N SER A 167 -6.71 -5.60 -19.95
CA SER A 167 -6.23 -4.26 -20.34
C SER A 167 -7.25 -3.21 -19.91
N ILE A 168 -6.77 -2.01 -19.55
CA ILE A 168 -7.65 -0.83 -19.45
C ILE A 168 -8.17 -0.54 -20.86
N GLU A 169 -9.48 -0.54 -21.01
CA GLU A 169 -10.14 -0.32 -22.28
C GLU A 169 -10.02 1.16 -22.70
N PRO A 170 -9.97 1.45 -24.02
CA PRO A 170 -9.84 2.82 -24.52
C PRO A 170 -10.92 3.78 -23.96
N GLU A 171 -12.15 3.29 -23.79
CA GLU A 171 -13.25 4.05 -23.20
C GLU A 171 -12.94 4.44 -21.75
N THR A 172 -12.52 3.46 -20.95
CA THR A 172 -12.15 3.65 -19.54
C THR A 172 -10.98 4.62 -19.40
N LEU A 173 -9.93 4.45 -20.22
CA LEU A 173 -8.76 5.32 -20.22
C LEU A 173 -9.13 6.78 -20.55
N ALA A 174 -10.05 7.00 -21.49
CA ALA A 174 -10.52 8.34 -21.83
C ALA A 174 -11.23 9.02 -20.64
N ILE A 175 -12.09 8.27 -19.93
CA ILE A 175 -12.79 8.77 -18.74
C ILE A 175 -11.82 9.01 -17.57
N MET A 176 -10.90 8.08 -17.29
CA MET A 176 -9.87 8.24 -16.26
C MET A 176 -9.01 9.47 -16.50
N THR A 177 -8.52 9.65 -17.74
CA THR A 177 -7.70 10.80 -18.11
C THR A 177 -8.45 12.10 -17.89
N TRP A 178 -9.71 12.18 -18.31
CA TRP A 178 -10.55 13.36 -18.10
C TRP A 178 -10.79 13.68 -16.61
N ILE A 179 -11.05 12.67 -15.78
CA ILE A 179 -11.24 12.85 -14.34
C ILE A 179 -9.97 13.43 -13.69
N ILE A 180 -8.82 12.79 -13.89
CA ILE A 180 -7.54 13.14 -13.23
C ILE A 180 -7.06 14.54 -13.66
N THR A 181 -7.35 14.93 -14.91
CA THR A 181 -6.89 16.20 -15.48
C THR A 181 -7.74 17.41 -15.10
N ASN A 182 -8.91 17.22 -14.48
CA ASN A 182 -9.78 18.32 -14.07
C ASN A 182 -9.69 18.61 -12.56
N PRO A 183 -8.86 19.58 -12.12
CA PRO A 183 -8.69 19.90 -10.70
C PRO A 183 -9.91 20.59 -10.06
N SER A 184 -10.88 21.02 -10.88
CA SER A 184 -12.14 21.64 -10.42
C SER A 184 -13.28 20.64 -10.31
N LEU A 185 -13.07 19.38 -10.70
CA LEU A 185 -14.07 18.32 -10.61
C LEU A 185 -14.23 17.88 -9.15
N ILE A 186 -15.43 18.09 -8.60
CA ILE A 186 -15.70 17.87 -7.17
C ILE A 186 -16.87 16.92 -6.93
N LEU A 187 -17.75 16.75 -7.92
CA LEU A 187 -18.96 15.95 -7.81
C LEU A 187 -19.26 15.30 -9.16
N SER A 188 -19.55 14.01 -9.15
CA SER A 188 -19.85 13.21 -10.33
C SER A 188 -21.06 12.32 -10.10
N ALA A 189 -21.80 11.97 -11.16
CA ALA A 189 -22.71 10.84 -11.11
C ALA A 189 -22.70 10.02 -12.39
N SER A 190 -22.78 8.69 -12.22
CA SER A 190 -23.01 7.73 -13.30
C SER A 190 -24.48 7.34 -13.36
N ILE A 191 -25.12 7.42 -14.53
CA ILE A 191 -26.53 7.07 -14.69
C ILE A 191 -26.65 5.67 -15.30
N HIS A 192 -27.37 4.80 -14.57
CA HIS A 192 -27.62 3.40 -14.86
C HIS A 192 -29.13 3.09 -14.90
N THR A 193 -29.47 1.91 -15.39
CA THR A 193 -30.85 1.36 -15.41
C THR A 193 -30.85 -0.16 -15.13
N GLY A 194 -32.03 -0.74 -14.93
CA GLY A 194 -32.22 -2.11 -14.43
C GLY A 194 -32.59 -2.16 -12.95
N LEU A 195 -32.33 -1.08 -12.20
CA LEU A 195 -32.68 -0.91 -10.80
C LEU A 195 -33.27 0.49 -10.55
N LYS A 196 -33.87 0.68 -9.38
CA LYS A 196 -34.28 1.99 -8.84
C LYS A 196 -33.65 2.19 -7.47
N VAL A 197 -32.45 2.75 -7.45
CA VAL A 197 -31.63 2.97 -6.24
C VAL A 197 -30.55 4.02 -6.51
N VAL A 198 -30.12 4.74 -5.48
CA VAL A 198 -28.89 5.53 -5.53
C VAL A 198 -27.81 4.81 -4.74
N SER A 199 -26.66 4.54 -5.35
CA SER A 199 -25.51 3.96 -4.66
C SER A 199 -24.30 4.89 -4.65
N TYR A 200 -23.32 4.55 -3.80
CA TYR A 200 -22.07 5.27 -3.63
C TYR A 200 -20.97 4.28 -3.21
N PRO A 201 -19.68 4.68 -3.17
CA PRO A 201 -18.53 3.77 -3.08
C PRO A 201 -18.55 2.76 -1.91
N PHE A 202 -17.86 1.64 -2.12
CA PHE A 202 -17.66 0.48 -1.23
C PHE A 202 -18.90 -0.37 -0.90
N TYR A 203 -18.84 -1.69 -1.17
CA TYR A 203 -19.98 -2.62 -1.08
C TYR A 203 -20.14 -3.41 0.25
N TYR A 204 -19.31 -3.21 1.29
CA TYR A 204 -19.31 -4.13 2.44
C TYR A 204 -19.72 -3.52 3.80
N GLN A 205 -20.45 -4.28 4.62
CA GLN A 205 -20.93 -3.89 5.97
C GLN A 205 -19.82 -3.51 6.97
N HIS A 206 -18.54 -3.73 6.62
CA HIS A 206 -17.38 -3.41 7.46
C HIS A 206 -16.46 -2.33 6.87
N MET A 207 -16.70 -1.86 5.64
CA MET A 207 -15.94 -0.78 5.00
C MET A 207 -16.89 0.36 4.63
N LYS A 208 -17.12 1.28 5.57
CA LYS A 208 -17.83 2.54 5.29
C LYS A 208 -16.84 3.59 4.81
N THR A 209 -17.26 4.40 3.83
CA THR A 209 -16.53 5.63 3.51
C THR A 209 -16.45 6.51 4.76
N MET A 210 -15.35 7.25 4.91
CA MET A 210 -15.23 8.27 5.97
C MET A 210 -16.25 9.42 5.80
N ASP A 211 -16.90 9.47 4.63
CA ASP A 211 -17.95 10.42 4.26
C ASP A 211 -19.35 9.78 4.12
N ASP A 212 -19.62 8.60 4.72
CA ASP A 212 -20.89 7.86 4.58
C ASP A 212 -22.12 8.75 4.83
N LEU A 213 -22.08 9.58 5.88
CA LEU A 213 -23.17 10.49 6.20
C LEU A 213 -23.39 11.55 5.10
N LEU A 214 -22.32 12.08 4.53
CA LEU A 214 -22.39 13.06 3.44
C LEU A 214 -22.98 12.39 2.19
N PHE A 215 -22.48 11.22 1.79
CA PHE A 215 -23.02 10.46 0.65
C PHE A 215 -24.51 10.17 0.81
N ARG A 216 -24.94 9.65 1.97
CA ARG A 216 -26.36 9.41 2.26
C ARG A 216 -27.20 10.67 2.11
N LYS A 217 -26.70 11.84 2.53
CA LYS A 217 -27.41 13.11 2.39
C LYS A 217 -27.46 13.61 0.95
N ILE A 218 -26.40 13.42 0.17
CA ILE A 218 -26.39 13.73 -1.27
C ILE A 218 -27.41 12.83 -2.00
N SER A 219 -27.38 11.52 -1.75
CA SER A 219 -28.33 10.56 -2.33
C SER A 219 -29.77 10.89 -1.93
N LYS A 220 -30.02 11.22 -0.66
CA LYS A 220 -31.35 11.59 -0.19
C LYS A 220 -31.85 12.89 -0.81
N ASN A 221 -30.98 13.88 -1.02
CA ASN A 221 -31.32 15.14 -1.69
C ASN A 221 -31.77 14.90 -3.14
N TYR A 222 -31.17 13.94 -3.84
CA TYR A 222 -31.63 13.49 -5.16
C TYR A 222 -33.02 12.85 -5.08
N ILE A 223 -33.18 11.83 -4.22
CA ILE A 223 -34.43 11.05 -4.10
C ILE A 223 -35.61 11.92 -3.66
N ASP A 224 -35.41 12.83 -2.70
CA ASP A 224 -36.47 13.73 -2.22
C ASP A 224 -36.93 14.75 -3.25
N SER A 225 -36.08 15.03 -4.24
CA SER A 225 -36.38 15.94 -5.35
C SER A 225 -37.00 15.21 -6.55
N TYR A 226 -37.05 13.87 -6.51
CA TYR A 226 -37.69 13.06 -7.54
C TYR A 226 -39.19 13.31 -7.52
N ARG A 227 -39.78 13.63 -8.68
CA ARG A 227 -41.16 14.11 -8.80
C ARG A 227 -42.18 13.19 -8.11
N ASN A 228 -41.94 11.89 -8.15
CA ASN A 228 -42.74 10.88 -7.47
C ASN A 228 -41.87 10.05 -6.51
N ALA A 229 -41.29 10.70 -5.50
CA ALA A 229 -40.36 10.05 -4.56
C ALA A 229 -40.94 8.78 -3.91
N GLN A 230 -42.26 8.75 -3.69
CA GLN A 230 -42.94 7.56 -3.18
C GLN A 230 -42.93 6.40 -4.18
N ASP A 231 -43.02 6.66 -5.49
CA ASP A 231 -42.82 5.65 -6.54
C ASP A 231 -41.37 5.17 -6.60
N PHE A 232 -40.40 6.08 -6.51
CA PHE A 232 -38.98 5.71 -6.45
C PHE A 232 -38.70 4.74 -5.29
N LEU A 233 -39.34 4.95 -4.13
CA LEU A 233 -39.20 4.11 -2.94
C LEU A 233 -40.08 2.84 -2.94
N ASN A 234 -41.26 2.87 -3.57
CA ASN A 234 -42.23 1.77 -3.54
C ASN A 234 -42.12 0.80 -4.74
N ASN A 235 -41.69 1.28 -5.90
CA ASN A 235 -41.51 0.51 -7.14
C ASN A 235 -40.05 0.09 -7.33
N SER A 236 -39.30 -0.15 -6.26
CA SER A 236 -38.01 -0.83 -6.36
C SER A 236 -38.26 -2.20 -6.99
N CYS A 237 -37.80 -2.38 -8.22
CA CYS A 237 -37.99 -3.64 -8.94
C CYS A 237 -37.20 -4.81 -8.34
N MET A 238 -36.61 -4.61 -7.16
CA MET A 238 -36.13 -5.63 -6.24
C MET A 238 -36.56 -5.30 -4.80
N GLN A 239 -37.20 -6.28 -4.14
CA GLN A 239 -37.42 -6.31 -2.69
C GLN A 239 -36.21 -6.98 -2.02
N SER A 240 -35.05 -6.32 -2.00
CA SER A 240 -33.88 -6.79 -1.24
C SER A 240 -33.83 -6.08 0.11
N GLU A 241 -33.57 -6.83 1.20
CA GLU A 241 -33.44 -6.28 2.56
C GLU A 241 -32.24 -5.32 2.73
N HIS A 242 -31.39 -5.18 1.69
CA HIS A 242 -30.19 -4.35 1.71
C HIS A 242 -30.42 -2.88 1.30
N PHE A 243 -31.57 -2.54 0.71
CA PHE A 243 -31.87 -1.17 0.28
C PHE A 243 -32.65 -0.41 1.36
N ILE A 244 -31.96 0.45 2.12
CA ILE A 244 -32.59 1.29 3.13
C ILE A 244 -32.90 2.65 2.50
N ASP A 245 -34.18 3.01 2.43
CA ASP A 245 -34.68 4.29 1.88
C ASP A 245 -34.24 4.58 0.43
N GLY A 246 -34.12 3.55 -0.41
CA GLY A 246 -33.70 3.69 -1.81
C GLY A 246 -32.22 4.03 -1.99
N ILE A 247 -31.40 3.81 -0.95
CA ILE A 247 -29.97 4.08 -0.93
C ILE A 247 -29.21 2.76 -0.66
N SER A 248 -28.14 2.52 -1.42
CA SER A 248 -27.23 1.38 -1.24
C SER A 248 -25.78 1.82 -1.06
N MET A 249 -24.99 1.01 -0.38
CA MET A 249 -23.51 1.09 -0.40
C MET A 249 -23.00 0.11 -1.47
N GLY A 250 -22.06 0.54 -2.30
CA GLY A 250 -21.46 -0.25 -3.38
C GLY A 250 -22.27 -0.35 -4.67
N HIS A 251 -21.64 -0.91 -5.70
CA HIS A 251 -22.15 -1.00 -7.07
C HIS A 251 -23.11 -2.20 -7.31
N GLU A 252 -23.77 -2.22 -8.48
CA GLU A 252 -24.76 -3.16 -9.04
C GLU A 252 -24.81 -4.55 -8.36
N MET A 253 -25.90 -4.85 -7.64
CA MET A 253 -26.20 -6.23 -7.21
C MET A 253 -26.86 -6.98 -8.37
N GLU A 254 -26.07 -7.63 -9.23
CA GLU A 254 -26.63 -8.72 -10.04
C GLU A 254 -26.96 -9.88 -9.08
N LEU A 255 -28.24 -10.20 -8.95
CA LEU A 255 -28.68 -11.47 -8.37
C LEU A 255 -28.21 -12.57 -9.34
N ASP A 256 -27.03 -13.13 -9.10
CA ASP A 256 -26.66 -14.38 -9.73
C ASP A 256 -27.75 -15.43 -9.42
N ASP A 257 -28.03 -16.21 -10.46
CA ASP A 257 -29.07 -17.22 -10.56
C ASP A 257 -29.15 -18.11 -9.30
N PRO A 258 -30.32 -18.28 -8.65
CA PRO A 258 -30.47 -19.19 -7.50
C PRO A 258 -30.30 -20.67 -7.84
N SER A 259 -29.82 -21.00 -9.05
CA SER A 259 -29.70 -22.37 -9.55
C SER A 259 -28.34 -23.02 -9.31
N ASP A 260 -27.34 -22.27 -8.86
CA ASP A 260 -26.07 -22.85 -8.39
C ASP A 260 -26.17 -23.14 -6.88
N ASP A 261 -26.59 -24.37 -6.58
CA ASP A 261 -26.37 -25.04 -5.30
C ASP A 261 -24.84 -25.19 -5.09
N ASP A 262 -24.16 -24.16 -4.58
CA ASP A 262 -22.90 -24.31 -3.85
C ASP A 262 -22.61 -23.06 -2.99
N ASP A 263 -21.86 -23.28 -1.91
CA ASP A 263 -21.62 -22.46 -0.71
C ASP A 263 -20.87 -21.12 -0.93
N ASP A 264 -21.05 -20.42 -2.06
CA ASP A 264 -20.36 -19.16 -2.36
C ASP A 264 -21.12 -17.94 -1.79
N GLN A 265 -20.50 -17.27 -0.83
CA GLN A 265 -20.87 -15.91 -0.40
C GLN A 265 -20.71 -14.94 -1.59
N PRO A 266 -21.58 -13.91 -1.73
CA PRO A 266 -21.40 -12.88 -2.75
C PRO A 266 -20.03 -12.20 -2.57
N GLN A 267 -19.18 -12.30 -3.60
CA GLN A 267 -17.82 -11.80 -3.60
C GLN A 267 -17.79 -10.25 -3.54
N PRO A 268 -16.81 -9.64 -2.85
CA PRO A 268 -16.68 -8.20 -2.79
C PRO A 268 -16.26 -7.63 -4.14
N ILE A 269 -17.17 -6.94 -4.84
CA ILE A 269 -16.83 -6.12 -6.00
C ILE A 269 -16.02 -4.91 -5.49
N THR A 270 -14.71 -4.94 -5.73
CA THR A 270 -13.82 -3.78 -5.55
C THR A 270 -13.35 -3.37 -6.93
N GLY A 271 -13.41 -2.07 -7.26
CA GLY A 271 -12.82 -1.57 -8.50
C GLY A 271 -13.73 -0.77 -9.44
N THR A 272 -14.80 -0.16 -8.93
CA THR A 272 -15.73 0.61 -9.75
C THR A 272 -15.21 2.03 -10.04
N MET A 273 -15.85 2.74 -10.99
CA MET A 273 -15.53 4.15 -11.23
C MET A 273 -15.76 5.01 -9.97
N SER A 274 -16.80 4.72 -9.20
CA SER A 274 -17.14 5.47 -7.99
C SER A 274 -16.09 5.28 -6.89
N ASP A 275 -15.58 4.05 -6.70
CA ASP A 275 -14.44 3.75 -5.83
C ASP A 275 -13.17 4.51 -6.29
N PHE A 276 -12.92 4.56 -7.60
CA PHE A 276 -11.73 5.20 -8.19
C PHE A 276 -11.72 6.70 -7.89
N ASN A 277 -12.86 7.35 -8.10
CA ASN A 277 -13.01 8.78 -7.86
C ASN A 277 -12.78 9.12 -6.39
N TYR A 278 -13.37 8.36 -5.46
CA TYR A 278 -13.24 8.62 -4.03
C TYR A 278 -11.80 8.39 -3.53
N LEU A 279 -11.11 7.35 -4.02
CA LEU A 279 -9.76 6.99 -3.54
C LEU A 279 -8.64 7.82 -4.16
N ASN A 280 -8.76 8.19 -5.45
CA ASN A 280 -7.63 8.75 -6.22
C ASN A 280 -7.80 10.24 -6.54
N THR A 281 -8.94 10.85 -6.22
CA THR A 281 -9.26 12.22 -6.64
C THR A 281 -9.96 13.02 -5.54
N ASN A 282 -10.20 14.32 -5.79
CA ASN A 282 -11.04 15.16 -4.94
C ASN A 282 -12.56 15.01 -5.23
N CYS A 283 -12.93 14.20 -6.23
CA CYS A 283 -14.30 14.07 -6.71
C CYS A 283 -15.08 13.02 -5.93
N MET A 284 -16.29 13.38 -5.49
CA MET A 284 -17.26 12.42 -4.94
C MET A 284 -18.21 11.95 -6.03
N GLU A 285 -18.40 10.64 -6.17
CA GLU A 285 -19.31 10.07 -7.17
C GLU A 285 -20.43 9.25 -6.54
N ILE A 286 -21.63 9.34 -7.13
CA ILE A 286 -22.76 8.46 -6.83
C ILE A 286 -23.26 7.80 -8.13
N ASP A 287 -23.83 6.61 -8.01
CA ASP A 287 -24.47 5.92 -9.13
C ASP A 287 -25.99 6.05 -9.01
N LEU A 288 -26.62 6.46 -10.10
CA LEU A 288 -28.04 6.76 -10.20
C LEU A 288 -28.72 5.68 -11.04
N TYR A 289 -29.36 4.71 -10.40
CA TYR A 289 -30.20 3.72 -11.08
C TYR A 289 -31.64 4.22 -11.12
N LEU A 290 -32.11 4.60 -12.31
CA LEU A 290 -33.31 5.42 -12.43
C LEU A 290 -34.56 4.66 -12.88
N SER A 291 -34.40 3.54 -13.56
CA SER A 291 -35.51 2.79 -14.14
C SER A 291 -35.25 1.29 -14.05
N CYS A 292 -36.31 0.53 -13.82
CA CYS A 292 -36.22 -0.92 -13.71
C CYS A 292 -35.99 -1.64 -15.04
N CYS A 293 -36.33 -0.99 -16.14
CA CYS A 293 -36.09 -1.50 -17.48
C CYS A 293 -34.70 -1.01 -17.92
N LYS A 294 -33.77 -1.92 -18.28
CA LYS A 294 -32.44 -1.53 -18.77
C LYS A 294 -32.54 -0.63 -20.02
N TYR A 295 -33.32 -1.03 -21.03
CA TYR A 295 -33.64 -0.20 -22.19
C TYR A 295 -35.15 0.05 -22.32
N PRO A 296 -35.70 1.10 -21.66
CA PRO A 296 -37.12 1.42 -21.74
C PRO A 296 -37.55 1.90 -23.13
N ASN A 297 -38.83 1.71 -23.46
CA ASN A 297 -39.42 2.22 -24.69
C ASN A 297 -39.41 3.75 -24.72
N SER A 298 -39.17 4.33 -25.89
CA SER A 298 -39.17 5.76 -26.15
C SER A 298 -40.43 6.47 -25.67
N SER A 299 -41.57 5.77 -25.58
CA SER A 299 -42.82 6.29 -25.04
C SER A 299 -42.73 6.79 -23.59
N VAL A 300 -41.79 6.31 -22.78
CA VAL A 300 -41.65 6.72 -21.37
C VAL A 300 -40.60 7.80 -21.13
N LEU A 301 -39.80 8.18 -22.15
CA LEU A 301 -38.69 9.13 -21.99
C LEU A 301 -39.14 10.49 -21.46
N GLU A 302 -40.31 10.98 -21.88
CA GLU A 302 -40.86 12.24 -21.37
C GLU A 302 -41.17 12.16 -19.87
N THR A 303 -41.72 11.03 -19.42
CA THR A 303 -42.03 10.80 -18.00
C THR A 303 -40.75 10.68 -17.18
N GLU A 304 -39.79 9.87 -17.65
CA GLU A 304 -38.48 9.70 -17.01
C GLU A 304 -37.71 11.03 -16.90
N TRP A 305 -37.78 11.87 -17.92
CA TRP A 305 -37.21 13.23 -17.88
C TRP A 305 -37.89 14.09 -16.82
N LEU A 306 -39.22 14.17 -16.84
CA LEU A 306 -39.96 15.00 -15.88
C LEU A 306 -39.77 14.55 -14.45
N ASP A 307 -39.58 13.25 -14.22
CA ASP A 307 -39.39 12.69 -12.90
C ASP A 307 -37.99 12.96 -12.32
N ASN A 308 -36.96 12.97 -13.17
CA ASN A 308 -35.57 13.15 -12.76
C ASN A 308 -35.04 14.59 -12.88
N ARG A 309 -35.73 15.47 -13.64
CA ARG A 309 -35.24 16.83 -13.93
C ARG A 309 -34.88 17.62 -12.67
N GLU A 310 -35.78 17.71 -11.70
CA GLU A 310 -35.53 18.48 -10.47
C GLU A 310 -34.40 17.87 -9.63
N SER A 311 -34.33 16.53 -9.57
CA SER A 311 -33.27 15.78 -8.88
C SER A 311 -31.90 16.06 -9.48
N LEU A 312 -31.77 16.05 -10.81
CA LEU A 312 -30.53 16.36 -11.51
C LEU A 312 -30.08 17.81 -11.27
N LEU A 313 -31.01 18.77 -11.27
CA LEU A 313 -30.68 20.17 -10.95
C LEU A 313 -30.22 20.31 -9.49
N LYS A 314 -30.90 19.65 -8.56
CA LYS A 314 -30.56 19.66 -7.12
C LYS A 314 -29.22 18.97 -6.84
N PHE A 315 -28.90 17.94 -7.61
CA PHE A 315 -27.59 17.31 -7.58
C PHE A 315 -26.49 18.29 -8.02
N ILE A 316 -26.68 19.00 -9.14
CA ILE A 316 -25.71 20.01 -9.60
C ILE A 316 -25.53 21.13 -8.56
N GLU A 317 -26.62 21.60 -7.94
CA GLU A 317 -26.58 22.60 -6.85
C GLU A 317 -25.78 22.11 -5.62
N THR A 318 -25.66 20.80 -5.41
CA THR A 318 -24.91 20.20 -4.29
C THR A 318 -23.41 20.48 -4.39
N ALA A 319 -22.90 20.83 -5.58
CA ALA A 319 -21.52 21.30 -5.78
C ALA A 319 -21.17 22.55 -4.94
N HIS A 320 -22.18 23.26 -4.44
CA HIS A 320 -22.03 24.42 -3.59
C HIS A 320 -22.16 24.12 -2.09
N TRP A 321 -22.26 22.85 -1.68
CA TRP A 321 -22.20 22.49 -0.27
C TRP A 321 -20.78 22.59 0.28
N GLY A 322 -20.66 22.96 1.55
CA GLY A 322 -19.41 22.97 2.30
C GLY A 322 -18.58 24.23 2.12
N ILE A 323 -17.29 24.03 1.88
CA ILE A 323 -16.29 25.11 1.84
C ILE A 323 -15.51 25.11 0.53
N LYS A 324 -15.07 26.30 0.12
CA LYS A 324 -14.10 26.48 -0.96
C LYS A 324 -13.15 27.61 -0.64
N GLY A 325 -11.98 27.65 -1.25
CA GLY A 325 -11.08 28.78 -1.05
C GLY A 325 -9.77 28.64 -1.78
N ILE A 326 -8.91 29.63 -1.60
CA ILE A 326 -7.55 29.66 -2.13
C ILE A 326 -6.57 29.61 -0.98
N ILE A 327 -5.49 28.85 -1.17
CA ILE A 327 -4.39 28.72 -0.25
C ILE A 327 -3.19 29.48 -0.85
N LEU A 328 -2.75 30.53 -0.16
CA LEU A 328 -1.68 31.43 -0.62
C LEU A 328 -0.50 31.42 0.35
N ASP A 329 0.69 31.68 -0.18
CA ASP A 329 1.87 32.03 0.62
C ASP A 329 1.68 33.41 1.26
N GLU A 330 2.02 33.55 2.54
CA GLU A 330 1.89 34.83 3.26
C GLU A 330 2.76 35.94 2.70
N ASN A 331 3.97 35.62 2.25
CA ASN A 331 4.96 36.59 1.80
C ASN A 331 4.87 36.86 0.30
N THR A 332 4.79 35.81 -0.51
CA THR A 332 4.76 35.95 -1.99
C THR A 332 3.37 36.20 -2.53
N HIS A 333 2.32 35.87 -1.74
CA HIS A 333 0.93 35.82 -2.20
C HIS A 333 0.71 34.88 -3.39
N GLU A 334 1.66 33.99 -3.67
CA GLU A 334 1.54 33.00 -4.71
C GLU A 334 0.68 31.82 -4.24
N PRO A 335 -0.06 31.16 -5.15
CA PRO A 335 -0.85 30.00 -4.78
C PRO A 335 -0.01 28.79 -4.38
N ILE A 336 -0.49 28.08 -3.36
CA ILE A 336 0.16 26.88 -2.85
C ILE A 336 -0.59 25.66 -3.39
N LYS A 337 0.06 24.96 -4.32
CA LYS A 337 -0.44 23.73 -4.94
C LYS A 337 -0.30 22.51 -4.03
N SER A 338 -1.18 21.54 -4.21
CA SER A 338 -1.15 20.23 -3.53
C SER A 338 -1.12 20.32 -1.99
N ALA A 339 -1.63 21.41 -1.43
CA ALA A 339 -1.85 21.54 0.01
C ALA A 339 -2.98 20.59 0.42
N ILE A 340 -2.77 19.84 1.50
CA ILE A 340 -3.74 18.88 2.02
C ILE A 340 -4.69 19.61 2.96
N ILE A 341 -5.99 19.50 2.70
CA ILE A 341 -7.07 20.04 3.52
C ILE A 341 -7.75 18.87 4.24
N SER A 342 -7.78 18.95 5.56
CA SER A 342 -8.33 17.92 6.45
C SER A 342 -9.34 18.53 7.43
N ILE A 343 -10.31 17.72 7.87
CA ILE A 343 -11.42 18.15 8.73
C ILE A 343 -11.27 17.50 10.12
N GLY A 344 -11.14 18.32 11.16
CA GLY A 344 -10.69 17.92 12.50
C GLY A 344 -11.75 17.37 13.47
N ASN A 345 -12.91 16.89 13.01
CA ASN A 345 -13.88 16.20 13.88
C ASN A 345 -13.65 14.67 13.83
N ASN A 346 -13.97 13.97 14.93
CA ASN A 346 -13.65 12.56 15.24
C ASN A 346 -14.02 11.47 14.20
N ASP A 347 -14.57 11.81 13.04
CA ASP A 347 -14.92 10.87 11.97
C ASP A 347 -13.93 10.89 10.78
N GLY A 348 -12.92 11.77 10.78
CA GLY A 348 -11.77 11.66 9.88
C GLY A 348 -12.10 11.62 8.37
N GLY A 349 -12.97 12.52 7.89
CA GLY A 349 -13.42 12.56 6.48
C GLY A 349 -12.29 12.61 5.44
N HIS A 350 -12.60 12.23 4.19
CA HIS A 350 -11.66 12.20 3.05
C HIS A 350 -10.85 13.50 2.93
N ASN A 351 -9.54 13.36 2.85
CA ASN A 351 -8.62 14.46 2.63
C ASN A 351 -8.66 14.87 1.16
N ILE A 352 -8.70 16.18 0.92
CA ILE A 352 -8.62 16.73 -0.44
C ILE A 352 -7.32 17.52 -0.60
N THR A 353 -6.95 17.79 -1.85
CA THR A 353 -5.74 18.55 -2.19
C THR A 353 -6.06 19.83 -2.97
N SER A 354 -5.24 20.86 -2.81
CA SER A 354 -5.39 22.08 -3.62
C SER A 354 -4.85 21.92 -5.04
N SER A 355 -5.51 22.60 -5.98
CA SER A 355 -5.11 22.71 -7.38
C SER A 355 -3.81 23.50 -7.57
N LEU A 356 -3.30 23.57 -8.81
CA LEU A 356 -2.11 24.36 -9.16
C LEU A 356 -2.25 25.85 -8.83
N GLN A 357 -3.47 26.38 -8.89
CA GLN A 357 -3.80 27.76 -8.51
C GLN A 357 -4.19 27.89 -7.03
N GLY A 358 -3.85 26.89 -6.21
CA GLY A 358 -4.09 26.87 -4.76
C GLY A 358 -5.56 26.76 -4.35
N GLU A 359 -6.47 26.55 -5.29
CA GLU A 359 -7.89 26.41 -5.01
C GLU A 359 -8.24 25.04 -4.47
N TYR A 360 -9.26 24.98 -3.63
CA TYR A 360 -9.83 23.73 -3.14
C TYR A 360 -11.34 23.85 -2.93
N TRP A 361 -12.03 22.71 -2.93
CA TRP A 361 -13.44 22.58 -2.59
C TRP A 361 -13.64 21.33 -1.74
N ARG A 362 -14.25 21.48 -0.57
CA ARG A 362 -14.63 20.34 0.28
C ARG A 362 -16.13 20.38 0.51
N LEU A 363 -16.83 19.40 -0.05
CA LEU A 363 -18.24 19.16 0.27
C LEU A 363 -18.35 18.82 1.75
N LEU A 364 -19.22 19.53 2.48
CA LEU A 364 -19.50 19.32 3.90
C LEU A 364 -20.98 19.57 4.16
N LEU A 365 -21.53 18.86 5.15
CA LEU A 365 -22.88 19.14 5.64
C LEU A 365 -22.89 20.38 6.54
N PRO A 366 -24.06 21.00 6.79
CA PRO A 366 -24.15 22.09 7.75
C PRO A 366 -23.63 21.67 9.13
N GLY A 367 -22.78 22.51 9.73
CA GLY A 367 -22.12 22.19 10.99
C GLY A 367 -20.91 23.07 11.27
N SER A 368 -20.34 22.93 12.46
CA SER A 368 -19.10 23.60 12.84
C SER A 368 -17.92 22.65 12.71
N TYR A 369 -16.89 23.10 11.99
CA TYR A 369 -15.71 22.31 11.66
C TYR A 369 -14.44 23.05 12.03
N SER A 370 -13.38 22.27 12.28
CA SER A 370 -12.02 22.78 12.32
C SER A 370 -11.31 22.32 11.06
N VAL A 371 -10.97 23.26 10.17
CA VAL A 371 -10.34 22.95 8.89
C VAL A 371 -8.85 23.19 9.03
N THR A 372 -8.07 22.14 8.79
CA THR A 372 -6.62 22.19 8.88
C THR A 372 -6.02 22.07 7.49
N VAL A 373 -5.23 23.07 7.12
CA VAL A 373 -4.45 23.09 5.88
C VAL A 373 -2.99 22.87 6.20
N SER A 374 -2.41 21.88 5.53
CA SER A 374 -0.98 21.59 5.58
C SER A 374 -0.41 21.61 4.17
N ALA A 375 0.70 22.32 3.99
CA ALA A 375 1.41 22.36 2.73
C ALA A 375 2.90 22.21 2.98
N PHE A 376 3.56 21.60 2.01
CA PHE A 376 4.98 21.35 2.07
C PHE A 376 5.79 22.66 2.19
N GLY A 377 6.65 22.79 3.21
CA GLY A 377 7.45 24.00 3.46
C GLY A 377 6.73 25.13 4.22
N TYR A 378 5.47 24.94 4.61
CA TYR A 378 4.64 25.93 5.30
C TYR A 378 4.31 25.53 6.75
N GLU A 379 3.99 26.51 7.58
CA GLU A 379 3.35 26.27 8.87
C GLU A 379 1.91 25.80 8.67
N THR A 380 1.53 24.71 9.34
CA THR A 380 0.16 24.20 9.31
C THR A 380 -0.77 25.22 9.97
N LYS A 381 -1.89 25.51 9.31
CA LYS A 381 -2.87 26.48 9.80
C LYS A 381 -4.22 25.81 9.96
N THR A 382 -4.81 25.98 11.13
CA THR A 382 -6.14 25.46 11.44
C THR A 382 -7.08 26.63 11.70
N LEU A 383 -8.20 26.66 11.00
CA LEU A 383 -9.24 27.67 11.17
C LEU A 383 -10.58 27.02 11.48
N PRO A 384 -11.33 27.53 12.47
CA PRO A 384 -12.71 27.11 12.68
C PRO A 384 -13.62 27.73 11.61
N ILE A 385 -14.64 27.00 11.20
CA ILE A 385 -15.66 27.48 10.26
C ILE A 385 -17.02 26.88 10.60
N THR A 386 -18.08 27.64 10.35
CA THR A 386 -19.46 27.14 10.38
C THR A 386 -20.00 27.12 8.96
N VAL A 387 -20.48 25.97 8.54
CA VAL A 387 -21.10 25.72 7.23
C VAL A 387 -22.61 25.68 7.45
N ASP A 388 -23.38 26.37 6.61
CA ASP A 388 -24.85 26.39 6.68
C ASP A 388 -25.55 25.78 5.46
N ASN A 389 -24.86 25.71 4.31
CA ASN A 389 -25.37 25.29 2.98
C ASN A 389 -26.73 25.92 2.61
N MET A 390 -26.98 27.17 3.02
CA MET A 390 -28.25 27.83 2.72
C MET A 390 -28.33 28.37 1.29
N ASP A 391 -27.19 28.73 0.69
CA ASP A 391 -27.12 29.26 -0.67
C ASP A 391 -26.79 28.13 -1.68
N PRO A 392 -27.68 27.81 -2.64
CA PRO A 392 -27.43 26.79 -3.65
C PRO A 392 -26.47 27.25 -4.76
N THR A 393 -25.89 28.46 -4.67
CA THR A 393 -25.04 29.06 -5.70
C THR A 393 -23.61 29.34 -5.23
N THR A 394 -23.32 29.17 -3.94
CA THR A 394 -21.95 29.28 -3.44
C THR A 394 -21.70 28.49 -2.17
N ALA A 395 -20.54 27.84 -2.13
CA ALA A 395 -19.98 27.31 -0.88
C ALA A 395 -19.39 28.43 -0.02
N THR A 396 -19.23 28.15 1.27
CA THR A 396 -18.63 29.08 2.22
C THR A 396 -17.16 29.31 1.86
N ILE A 397 -16.75 30.57 1.68
CA ILE A 397 -15.37 30.88 1.31
C ILE A 397 -14.48 30.86 2.56
N LEU A 398 -13.46 30.00 2.55
CA LEU A 398 -12.44 29.92 3.59
C LEU A 398 -11.06 29.95 2.94
N ASN A 399 -10.43 31.13 2.89
CA ASN A 399 -9.08 31.25 2.36
C ASN A 399 -8.05 30.94 3.44
N PHE A 400 -6.93 30.36 3.04
CA PHE A 400 -5.78 30.17 3.90
C PHE A 400 -4.62 30.98 3.37
N THR A 401 -3.88 31.56 4.31
CA THR A 401 -2.59 32.15 4.05
C THR A 401 -1.61 31.45 4.97
N LEU A 402 -0.63 30.78 4.37
CA LEU A 402 0.34 29.97 5.10
C LEU A 402 1.69 30.68 5.13
N THR A 403 2.29 30.72 6.32
CA THR A 403 3.62 31.28 6.53
C THR A 403 4.66 30.26 6.14
N ARG A 404 5.61 30.65 5.28
CA ARG A 404 6.77 29.79 4.96
C ARG A 404 7.64 29.66 6.22
N ARG A 405 8.03 28.43 6.57
CA ARG A 405 8.86 28.21 7.78
C ARG A 405 10.20 28.95 7.60
N SER A 406 10.53 29.83 8.54
CA SER A 406 11.69 30.71 8.43
C SER A 406 13.01 29.92 8.43
N SER A 407 13.71 29.95 7.30
CA SER A 407 15.16 29.74 7.21
C SER A 407 15.83 31.10 7.19
N SER A 408 16.90 31.25 7.97
CA SER A 408 17.67 32.47 8.08
C SER A 408 18.24 32.94 6.74
N SER A 409 17.76 34.11 6.30
CA SER A 409 18.40 35.16 5.50
C SER A 409 19.00 34.89 4.11
N SER A 410 18.48 35.71 3.17
CA SER A 410 19.09 36.30 1.95
C SER A 410 19.12 35.49 0.65
N ALA A 411 17.97 35.45 -0.02
CA ALA A 411 17.89 35.36 -1.47
C ALA A 411 18.11 36.75 -2.10
N THR A 412 19.00 36.85 -3.09
CA THR A 412 19.10 38.02 -3.98
C THR A 412 18.31 37.74 -5.25
N ASN A 413 17.48 38.71 -5.64
CA ASN A 413 16.58 38.68 -6.78
C ASN A 413 17.34 38.53 -8.11
N ILE A 414 16.96 37.54 -8.93
CA ILE A 414 17.23 37.54 -10.37
C ILE A 414 15.90 37.30 -11.09
N THR A 415 15.47 38.33 -11.82
CA THR A 415 14.35 38.33 -12.77
C THR A 415 14.68 37.43 -13.97
N LEU A 416 13.82 36.46 -14.27
CA LEU A 416 13.89 35.67 -15.50
C LEU A 416 12.80 36.13 -16.47
N ALA A 417 13.26 36.68 -17.59
CA ALA A 417 12.45 36.91 -18.78
C ALA A 417 12.39 35.62 -19.61
N ASP A 418 11.16 35.30 -20.03
CA ASP A 418 10.75 34.58 -21.23
C ASP A 418 11.85 33.97 -22.13
N HIS A 419 11.90 32.64 -22.24
CA HIS A 419 12.17 31.96 -23.50
C HIS A 419 11.66 30.51 -23.53
N ARG A 420 10.95 30.20 -24.62
CA ARG A 420 10.34 28.92 -24.97
C ARG A 420 11.23 28.13 -25.95
N ILE A 421 11.37 26.84 -25.67
CA ILE A 421 11.55 25.70 -26.60
C ILE A 421 12.91 25.59 -27.33
N SER A 422 13.88 24.92 -26.68
CA SER A 422 14.82 23.93 -27.30
C SER A 422 15.35 22.85 -26.33
N ASP A 423 14.81 22.74 -25.11
CA ASP A 423 15.53 22.14 -23.96
C ASP A 423 15.59 20.61 -23.88
N SER A 424 14.82 19.82 -24.64
CA SER A 424 14.73 18.37 -24.34
C SER A 424 15.95 17.55 -24.77
N ILE A 425 16.71 17.99 -25.77
CA ILE A 425 17.93 17.29 -26.22
C ILE A 425 19.17 17.83 -25.47
N GLU A 426 19.20 19.13 -25.14
CA GLU A 426 20.31 19.71 -24.39
C GLU A 426 20.26 19.43 -22.87
N LYS A 427 19.08 19.22 -22.25
CA LYS A 427 19.00 18.89 -20.82
C LYS A 427 19.60 17.53 -20.49
N GLU A 428 19.42 16.53 -21.36
CA GLU A 428 19.92 15.18 -21.10
C GLU A 428 21.45 15.13 -21.25
N ASP A 429 22.01 15.85 -22.22
CA ASP A 429 23.46 16.03 -22.39
C ASP A 429 24.09 16.89 -21.28
N PHE A 430 23.41 17.97 -20.84
CA PHE A 430 23.86 18.79 -19.72
C PHE A 430 23.83 18.03 -18.38
N ILE A 431 22.77 17.27 -18.10
CA ILE A 431 22.65 16.44 -16.90
C ILE A 431 23.66 15.27 -16.92
N ASN A 432 23.95 14.69 -18.08
CA ASN A 432 24.99 13.67 -18.22
C ASN A 432 26.41 14.22 -18.04
N SER A 433 26.64 15.52 -18.32
CA SER A 433 27.92 16.20 -18.07
C SER A 433 28.19 16.50 -16.59
N LEU A 434 27.16 16.43 -15.74
CA LEU A 434 27.23 16.66 -14.28
C LEU A 434 27.45 15.37 -13.47
N LEU A 435 27.36 14.18 -14.09
CA LEU A 435 27.67 12.91 -13.44
C LEU A 435 29.18 12.69 -13.44
N PRO A 436 29.78 12.22 -12.33
CA PRO A 436 31.19 11.87 -12.33
C PRO A 436 31.46 10.78 -13.36
N ASP A 437 32.58 10.90 -14.05
CA ASP A 437 33.13 9.85 -14.90
C ASP A 437 34.43 9.32 -14.28
N PHE A 438 35.00 8.28 -14.86
CA PHE A 438 36.29 7.76 -14.42
C PHE A 438 37.39 8.79 -14.64
N VAL A 439 38.27 8.95 -13.64
CA VAL A 439 39.43 9.84 -13.75
C VAL A 439 40.49 9.20 -14.63
N THR A 440 40.61 7.87 -14.58
CA THR A 440 41.53 7.12 -15.43
C THR A 440 40.78 6.30 -16.49
N PRO A 441 41.39 6.02 -17.66
CA PRO A 441 40.77 5.18 -18.68
C PRO A 441 40.35 3.81 -18.13
N THR A 442 39.08 3.46 -18.30
CA THR A 442 38.51 2.21 -17.80
C THR A 442 38.47 1.14 -18.87
N ARG A 443 38.91 -0.07 -18.51
CA ARG A 443 38.72 -1.27 -19.34
C ARG A 443 37.45 -1.98 -18.91
N PHE A 444 36.52 -2.14 -19.84
CA PHE A 444 35.29 -2.88 -19.62
C PHE A 444 35.50 -4.35 -20.01
N ILE A 445 35.78 -5.18 -19.01
CA ILE A 445 36.03 -6.62 -19.14
C ILE A 445 35.28 -7.38 -18.05
N HIS A 446 35.05 -8.66 -18.27
CA HIS A 446 34.59 -9.57 -17.21
C HIS A 446 35.77 -10.01 -16.37
N HIS A 447 35.63 -9.97 -15.04
CA HIS A 447 36.69 -10.35 -14.12
C HIS A 447 36.37 -11.72 -13.51
N ASN A 448 37.19 -12.74 -13.80
CA ASN A 448 37.13 -13.98 -13.04
C ASN A 448 37.52 -13.76 -11.58
N TYR A 449 37.35 -14.76 -10.72
CA TYR A 449 37.58 -14.64 -9.29
C TYR A 449 38.98 -14.08 -8.96
N VAL A 450 40.02 -14.58 -9.62
CA VAL A 450 41.42 -14.16 -9.38
C VAL A 450 41.64 -12.72 -9.85
N GLU A 451 41.08 -12.35 -11.00
CA GLU A 451 41.17 -10.99 -11.53
C GLU A 451 40.40 -9.99 -10.67
N MET A 452 39.21 -10.36 -10.20
CA MET A 452 38.38 -9.57 -9.29
C MET A 452 39.07 -9.40 -7.94
N GLU A 453 39.57 -10.49 -7.32
CA GLU A 453 40.32 -10.45 -6.07
C GLU A 453 41.51 -9.50 -6.18
N LYS A 454 42.30 -9.64 -7.25
CA LYS A 454 43.43 -8.76 -7.53
C LYS A 454 42.98 -7.30 -7.64
N LEU A 455 41.90 -7.01 -8.37
CA LEU A 455 41.37 -5.66 -8.54
C LEU A 455 40.91 -5.05 -7.21
N LEU A 456 40.20 -5.81 -6.37
CA LEU A 456 39.78 -5.37 -5.04
C LEU A 456 40.98 -5.07 -4.14
N HIS A 457 42.01 -5.91 -4.17
CA HIS A 457 43.26 -5.64 -3.46
C HIS A 457 44.00 -4.42 -4.00
N GLU A 458 43.94 -4.16 -5.31
CA GLU A 458 44.50 -2.94 -5.93
C GLU A 458 43.74 -1.68 -5.50
N PHE A 459 42.40 -1.72 -5.50
CA PHE A 459 41.58 -0.64 -4.96
C PHE A 459 41.93 -0.35 -3.51
N HIS A 460 41.96 -1.37 -2.66
CA HIS A 460 42.32 -1.17 -1.26
C HIS A 460 43.74 -0.63 -1.08
N ARG A 461 44.72 -1.14 -1.84
CA ARG A 461 46.10 -0.66 -1.76
C ARG A 461 46.26 0.80 -2.17
N ASN A 462 45.56 1.23 -3.21
CA ASN A 462 45.66 2.58 -3.76
C ASN A 462 44.84 3.59 -2.95
N PHE A 463 43.73 3.15 -2.34
CA PHE A 463 42.78 4.00 -1.61
C PHE A 463 42.58 3.55 -0.16
N SER A 464 43.64 3.08 0.50
CA SER A 464 43.56 2.49 1.86
C SER A 464 43.07 3.43 2.94
N HIS A 465 43.10 4.75 2.68
CA HIS A 465 42.64 5.79 3.61
C HIS A 465 41.12 5.92 3.65
N ILE A 466 40.41 5.43 2.62
CA ILE A 466 38.94 5.42 2.55
C ILE A 466 38.36 4.03 2.29
N THR A 467 39.18 2.98 2.36
CA THR A 467 38.72 1.61 2.07
C THR A 467 39.18 0.59 3.10
N ARG A 468 38.36 -0.44 3.26
CA ARG A 468 38.73 -1.68 3.95
C ARG A 468 38.20 -2.87 3.16
N LEU A 469 39.11 -3.74 2.74
CA LEU A 469 38.75 -5.00 2.10
C LEU A 469 38.74 -6.11 3.16
N TYR A 470 37.63 -6.83 3.24
CA TYR A 470 37.50 -7.98 4.14
C TYR A 470 36.67 -9.08 3.50
N SER A 471 36.70 -10.27 4.11
CA SER A 471 35.90 -11.43 3.71
C SER A 471 34.87 -11.73 4.79
N ILE A 472 33.62 -12.03 4.41
CA ILE A 472 32.57 -12.43 5.36
C ILE A 472 32.52 -13.94 5.61
N GLY A 473 33.31 -14.70 4.85
CA GLY A 473 33.28 -16.15 4.85
C GLY A 473 33.83 -16.71 3.54
N LYS A 474 33.67 -18.02 3.35
CA LYS A 474 34.12 -18.69 2.14
C LYS A 474 32.98 -19.45 1.51
N SER A 475 32.99 -19.52 0.18
CA SER A 475 32.15 -20.41 -0.59
C SER A 475 32.47 -21.88 -0.33
N VAL A 476 31.64 -22.77 -0.88
CA VAL A 476 31.84 -24.23 -0.82
C VAL A 476 33.23 -24.61 -1.36
N GLU A 477 33.65 -24.06 -2.50
CA GLU A 477 34.96 -24.27 -3.13
C GLU A 477 36.08 -23.38 -2.55
N LYS A 478 35.86 -22.79 -1.36
CA LYS A 478 36.85 -22.05 -0.56
C LYS A 478 37.29 -20.71 -1.14
N ARG A 479 36.50 -20.11 -2.02
CA ARG A 479 36.68 -18.71 -2.46
C ARG A 479 36.18 -17.76 -1.38
N GLU A 480 36.97 -16.75 -1.03
CA GLU A 480 36.56 -15.68 -0.11
C GLU A 480 35.38 -14.89 -0.67
N LEU A 481 34.42 -14.58 0.20
CA LEU A 481 33.27 -13.72 -0.09
C LEU A 481 33.64 -12.28 0.27
N TYR A 482 34.34 -11.63 -0.66
CA TYR A 482 34.90 -10.30 -0.45
C TYR A 482 33.85 -9.19 -0.40
N VAL A 483 34.09 -8.24 0.50
CA VAL A 483 33.38 -6.98 0.60
C VAL A 483 34.40 -5.85 0.64
N LEU A 484 34.23 -4.87 -0.24
CA LEU A 484 34.97 -3.61 -0.20
C LEU A 484 34.13 -2.56 0.53
N GLU A 485 34.58 -2.19 1.71
CA GLU A 485 34.05 -1.06 2.48
C GLU A 485 34.65 0.24 1.94
N ILE A 486 33.83 1.27 1.77
CA ILE A 486 34.21 2.64 1.37
C ILE A 486 33.56 3.63 2.34
N SER A 487 34.38 4.41 3.05
CA SER A 487 33.99 5.45 4.04
C SER A 487 35.21 6.32 4.33
N ASP A 488 35.04 7.53 4.87
CA ASP A 488 36.16 8.33 5.37
C ASP A 488 36.79 7.77 6.66
N ARG A 489 36.12 6.85 7.36
CA ARG A 489 36.67 6.09 8.50
C ARG A 489 36.45 4.58 8.37
N PRO A 490 37.16 3.91 7.45
CA PRO A 490 36.97 2.50 7.20
C PRO A 490 37.37 1.66 8.42
N GLY A 491 36.52 0.72 8.80
CA GLY A 491 36.67 -0.21 9.91
C GLY A 491 35.83 0.12 11.14
N GLU A 492 35.31 1.34 11.24
CA GLU A 492 34.60 1.83 12.43
C GLU A 492 33.20 2.32 12.05
N HIS A 493 32.21 1.93 12.86
CA HIS A 493 30.86 2.50 12.74
C HIS A 493 30.81 3.84 13.47
N GLU A 494 30.40 4.90 12.77
CA GLU A 494 30.22 6.22 13.35
C GLU A 494 28.78 6.49 13.74
N ILE A 495 28.59 7.13 14.90
CA ILE A 495 27.27 7.50 15.41
C ILE A 495 26.47 8.31 14.37
N LEU A 496 25.24 7.88 14.08
CA LEU A 496 24.34 8.47 13.06
C LEU A 496 24.80 8.33 11.60
N GLU A 497 25.92 7.68 11.30
CA GLU A 497 26.32 7.35 9.93
C GLU A 497 25.63 6.04 9.50
N PRO A 498 24.74 6.07 8.47
CA PRO A 498 24.03 4.88 8.04
C PRO A 498 24.93 3.93 7.25
N GLU A 499 24.70 2.62 7.42
CA GLU A 499 25.38 1.55 6.70
C GLU A 499 24.57 1.15 5.46
N PHE A 500 25.17 1.29 4.28
CA PHE A 500 24.58 0.90 3.00
C PHE A 500 25.27 -0.36 2.44
N LYS A 501 24.55 -1.18 1.68
CA LYS A 501 25.18 -2.26 0.90
C LYS A 501 24.62 -2.46 -0.50
N TYR A 502 25.51 -2.80 -1.43
CA TYR A 502 25.16 -3.45 -2.70
C TYR A 502 25.71 -4.87 -2.71
N ILE A 503 24.87 -5.83 -3.07
CA ILE A 503 25.24 -7.24 -3.25
C ILE A 503 24.94 -7.62 -4.69
N ALA A 504 25.80 -8.39 -5.34
CA ALA A 504 25.52 -8.89 -6.67
C ALA A 504 25.91 -10.35 -6.83
N ASN A 505 25.46 -10.93 -7.95
CA ASN A 505 25.94 -12.22 -8.45
C ASN A 505 25.77 -13.33 -7.40
N MET A 506 24.61 -13.32 -6.72
CA MET A 506 24.16 -14.43 -5.89
C MET A 506 23.71 -15.62 -6.73
N HIS A 507 23.25 -15.35 -7.95
CA HIS A 507 23.26 -16.31 -9.05
C HIS A 507 24.52 -16.10 -9.87
N GLY A 508 25.34 -17.15 -10.01
CA GLY A 508 26.66 -17.02 -10.60
C GLY A 508 26.64 -16.57 -12.07
N ASN A 509 25.61 -16.94 -12.84
CA ASN A 509 25.48 -16.56 -14.24
C ASN A 509 24.82 -15.20 -14.48
N GLU A 510 24.38 -14.50 -13.43
CA GLU A 510 23.82 -13.15 -13.51
C GLU A 510 24.94 -12.14 -13.25
N VAL A 511 25.68 -11.82 -14.31
CA VAL A 511 27.03 -11.23 -14.20
C VAL A 511 27.03 -9.70 -14.20
N VAL A 512 26.00 -9.06 -14.76
CA VAL A 512 25.98 -7.59 -14.92
C VAL A 512 26.22 -6.88 -13.58
N GLY A 513 25.52 -7.30 -12.51
CA GLY A 513 25.67 -6.70 -11.19
C GLY A 513 27.10 -6.77 -10.62
N ARG A 514 27.81 -7.89 -10.86
CA ARG A 514 29.21 -8.06 -10.42
C ARG A 514 30.10 -6.97 -10.99
N GLU A 515 30.03 -6.79 -12.31
CA GLU A 515 30.85 -5.80 -13.00
C GLU A 515 30.39 -4.36 -12.69
N MET A 516 29.08 -4.13 -12.52
CA MET A 516 28.56 -2.82 -12.11
C MET A 516 29.09 -2.40 -10.73
N ILE A 517 29.18 -3.31 -9.77
CA ILE A 517 29.75 -3.02 -8.44
C ILE A 517 31.25 -2.68 -8.54
N LEU A 518 32.03 -3.41 -9.34
CA LEU A 518 33.46 -3.13 -9.52
C LEU A 518 33.69 -1.76 -10.17
N LEU A 519 32.89 -1.42 -11.19
CA LEU A 519 32.92 -0.12 -11.84
C LEU A 519 32.44 1.00 -10.91
N PHE A 520 31.42 0.75 -10.10
CA PHE A 520 30.93 1.70 -9.10
C PHE A 520 31.96 1.97 -8.02
N ALA A 521 32.65 0.94 -7.52
CA ALA A 521 33.78 1.10 -6.62
C ALA A 521 34.86 2.00 -7.23
N LYS A 522 35.29 1.72 -8.47
CA LYS A 522 36.27 2.57 -9.16
C LYS A 522 35.79 4.03 -9.27
N LEU A 523 34.53 4.25 -9.64
CA LEU A 523 33.94 5.57 -9.77
C LEU A 523 34.04 6.36 -8.45
N LEU A 524 33.61 5.76 -7.34
CA LEU A 524 33.65 6.40 -6.01
C LEU A 524 35.09 6.72 -5.60
N LEU A 525 36.00 5.75 -5.74
CA LEU A 525 37.38 5.88 -5.27
C LEU A 525 38.17 6.93 -6.06
N GLU A 526 38.04 6.95 -7.38
CA GLU A 526 38.77 7.90 -8.21
C GLU A 526 38.25 9.33 -8.08
N ASN A 527 36.97 9.49 -7.76
CA ASN A 527 36.36 10.81 -7.64
C ASN A 527 36.38 11.37 -6.21
N TYR A 528 36.75 10.58 -5.21
CA TYR A 528 36.92 11.08 -3.85
C TYR A 528 38.10 12.05 -3.76
N GLY A 529 37.85 13.25 -3.24
CA GLY A 529 38.76 14.40 -3.24
C GLY A 529 38.69 15.24 -4.53
N HIS A 530 37.92 14.82 -5.52
CA HIS A 530 37.81 15.47 -6.83
C HIS A 530 36.37 15.86 -7.20
N HIS A 531 35.36 15.24 -6.58
CA HIS A 531 33.94 15.47 -6.88
C HIS A 531 33.11 15.60 -5.60
N LYS A 532 32.61 16.82 -5.33
CA LYS A 532 31.93 17.17 -4.07
C LYS A 532 30.79 16.24 -3.66
N GLN A 533 29.98 15.75 -4.61
CA GLN A 533 28.89 14.85 -4.27
C GLN A 533 29.37 13.46 -3.83
N ILE A 534 30.51 13.01 -4.37
CA ILE A 534 31.14 11.72 -4.01
C ILE A 534 31.81 11.88 -2.65
N ASP A 535 32.53 12.98 -2.43
CA ASP A 535 33.10 13.34 -1.14
C ASP A 535 32.02 13.34 -0.06
N TRP A 536 30.90 14.03 -0.31
CA TRP A 536 29.79 14.06 0.63
C TRP A 536 29.22 12.66 0.89
N LEU A 537 29.00 11.86 -0.16
CA LEU A 537 28.42 10.53 -0.03
C LEU A 537 29.31 9.61 0.81
N VAL A 538 30.61 9.58 0.53
CA VAL A 538 31.60 8.74 1.24
C VAL A 538 31.84 9.22 2.68
N ASN A 539 31.76 10.53 2.95
CA ASN A 539 31.94 11.10 4.29
C ASN A 539 30.70 11.00 5.19
N ASN A 540 29.55 10.59 4.64
CA ASN A 540 28.29 10.56 5.38
C ASN A 540 27.61 9.20 5.29
N THR A 541 28.22 8.22 4.63
CA THR A 541 27.65 6.89 4.40
C THR A 541 28.77 5.88 4.43
N ARG A 542 28.56 4.81 5.18
CA ARG A 542 29.48 3.68 5.15
C ARG A 542 28.98 2.64 4.16
N ILE A 543 29.71 2.51 3.05
CA ILE A 543 29.27 1.80 1.85
C ILE A 543 29.96 0.45 1.78
N HIS A 544 29.18 -0.62 1.74
CA HIS A 544 29.68 -1.99 1.60
C HIS A 544 29.34 -2.57 0.23
N LEU A 545 30.36 -2.90 -0.55
CA LEU A 545 30.20 -3.41 -1.91
C LEU A 545 30.65 -4.88 -1.98
N MET A 546 29.71 -5.79 -2.25
CA MET A 546 29.97 -7.21 -2.48
C MET A 546 29.74 -7.54 -3.97
N PRO A 547 30.82 -7.65 -4.79
CA PRO A 547 30.67 -7.93 -6.22
C PRO A 547 30.13 -9.34 -6.50
N THR A 548 30.37 -10.32 -5.62
CA THR A 548 29.92 -11.70 -5.83
C THR A 548 29.62 -12.38 -4.50
N MET A 549 28.36 -12.81 -4.34
CA MET A 549 27.94 -13.71 -3.26
C MET A 549 28.13 -15.18 -3.65
N ASN A 550 28.06 -15.52 -4.94
CA ASN A 550 28.25 -16.87 -5.47
C ASN A 550 29.44 -16.93 -6.45
N PRO A 551 30.68 -16.83 -5.96
CA PRO A 551 31.85 -16.88 -6.82
C PRO A 551 32.02 -18.25 -7.48
N ASP A 552 31.53 -19.32 -6.85
CA ASP A 552 31.63 -20.68 -7.40
C ASP A 552 30.74 -20.84 -8.63
N GLY A 553 29.48 -20.44 -8.54
CA GLY A 553 28.56 -20.44 -9.67
C GLY A 553 29.08 -19.61 -10.84
N TYR A 554 29.70 -18.45 -10.55
CA TYR A 554 30.29 -17.59 -11.59
C TYR A 554 31.36 -18.32 -12.40
N GLU A 555 32.29 -19.02 -11.75
CA GLU A 555 33.37 -19.75 -12.44
C GLU A 555 32.84 -20.91 -13.29
N HIS A 556 31.64 -21.42 -12.96
CA HIS A 556 30.92 -22.44 -13.76
C HIS A 556 29.98 -21.84 -14.81
N SER A 557 29.86 -20.51 -14.90
CA SER A 557 28.97 -19.84 -15.84
C SER A 557 29.59 -19.69 -17.24
N ARG A 558 28.77 -19.48 -18.26
CA ARG A 558 29.22 -19.36 -19.66
C ARG A 558 28.99 -17.96 -20.21
N LEU A 559 30.06 -17.33 -20.70
CA LEU A 559 29.98 -16.06 -21.39
C LEU A 559 29.03 -16.14 -22.59
N GLY A 560 28.13 -15.16 -22.70
CA GLY A 560 27.12 -15.10 -23.74
C GLY A 560 25.80 -15.79 -23.37
N ASP A 561 25.73 -16.47 -22.21
CA ASP A 561 24.49 -17.06 -21.71
C ASP A 561 23.39 -15.99 -21.56
N CYS A 562 22.19 -16.34 -22.01
CA CYS A 562 21.04 -15.43 -22.04
C CYS A 562 20.10 -15.72 -20.88
N ASP A 563 19.61 -16.95 -20.78
CA ASP A 563 18.51 -17.33 -19.89
C ASP A 563 18.76 -18.67 -19.16
N SER A 564 19.86 -19.37 -19.41
CA SER A 564 20.08 -20.71 -18.83
C SER A 564 20.22 -20.72 -17.30
N LEU A 565 20.23 -21.92 -16.71
CA LEU A 565 20.49 -22.15 -15.29
C LEU A 565 21.93 -22.57 -15.01
N HIS A 566 22.80 -22.64 -16.03
CA HIS A 566 24.17 -23.13 -15.86
C HIS A 566 25.03 -22.11 -15.11
N GLY A 567 25.51 -22.50 -13.92
CA GLY A 567 26.24 -21.60 -13.02
C GLY A 567 25.34 -20.72 -12.15
N ARG A 568 24.01 -20.91 -12.18
CA ARG A 568 23.08 -20.18 -11.30
C ARG A 568 23.26 -20.55 -9.83
N GLY A 569 23.17 -21.84 -9.51
CA GLY A 569 23.31 -22.35 -8.14
C GLY A 569 24.74 -22.21 -7.61
N ASN A 570 24.93 -22.39 -6.30
CA ASN A 570 26.26 -22.50 -5.72
C ASN A 570 26.93 -23.85 -6.10
N ALA A 571 28.11 -24.17 -5.55
CA ALA A 571 28.82 -25.41 -5.92
C ALA A 571 28.05 -26.71 -5.56
N ASN A 572 27.13 -26.65 -4.59
CA ASN A 572 26.21 -27.75 -4.26
C ASN A 572 24.93 -27.74 -5.12
N ASN A 573 24.86 -26.86 -6.12
CA ASN A 573 23.71 -26.62 -6.99
C ASN A 573 22.45 -26.21 -6.21
N VAL A 574 22.62 -25.46 -5.12
CA VAL A 574 21.53 -24.84 -4.36
C VAL A 574 21.33 -23.40 -4.86
N ASP A 575 20.08 -23.01 -5.07
CA ASP A 575 19.72 -21.62 -5.37
C ASP A 575 19.80 -20.80 -4.06
N LEU A 576 20.78 -19.90 -3.99
CA LEU A 576 21.00 -19.07 -2.79
C LEU A 576 19.82 -18.13 -2.51
N ASN A 577 19.04 -17.74 -3.53
CA ASN A 577 17.83 -16.93 -3.37
C ASN A 577 16.57 -17.79 -3.14
N ARG A 578 16.76 -19.05 -2.71
CA ARG A 578 15.73 -19.94 -2.13
C ARG A 578 16.20 -20.58 -0.83
N ASN A 579 17.33 -20.14 -0.27
CA ASN A 579 18.03 -20.80 0.82
C ASN A 579 17.91 -20.05 2.16
N PHE A 580 17.36 -18.83 2.19
CA PHE A 580 17.11 -18.10 3.43
C PHE A 580 15.85 -18.62 4.14
N PRO A 581 15.78 -18.57 5.48
CA PRO A 581 14.54 -18.83 6.21
C PRO A 581 13.40 -17.94 5.71
N ASP A 582 12.22 -18.51 5.54
CA ASP A 582 11.06 -17.83 4.97
C ASP A 582 9.92 -17.74 6.00
N GLN A 583 9.13 -16.67 5.93
CA GLN A 583 8.02 -16.42 6.85
C GLN A 583 6.79 -17.30 6.60
N TYR A 584 6.66 -17.88 5.40
CA TYR A 584 5.51 -18.68 4.97
C TYR A 584 5.84 -20.17 4.88
N ARG A 585 6.99 -20.53 4.29
CA ARG A 585 7.27 -21.92 3.86
C ARG A 585 8.68 -22.41 4.16
N THR A 586 8.78 -23.63 4.70
CA THR A 586 10.06 -24.34 4.83
C THR A 586 10.14 -25.50 3.84
N TYR A 587 10.99 -25.35 2.83
CA TYR A 587 11.34 -26.32 1.80
C TYR A 587 12.66 -27.04 2.08
N ARG A 588 13.05 -27.95 1.19
CA ARG A 588 14.34 -28.63 1.28
C ARG A 588 15.49 -27.63 1.15
N GLU A 589 15.35 -26.67 0.24
CA GLU A 589 16.36 -25.66 -0.06
C GLU A 589 16.61 -24.73 1.13
N ASN A 590 15.61 -24.22 1.84
CA ASN A 590 15.81 -23.30 2.97
C ASN A 590 15.77 -23.94 4.37
N ARG A 591 15.65 -25.27 4.47
CA ARG A 591 15.73 -25.96 5.76
C ARG A 591 17.16 -26.01 6.31
N VAL A 592 18.15 -26.01 5.42
CA VAL A 592 19.58 -26.02 5.77
C VAL A 592 20.28 -24.97 4.93
N GLN A 593 20.82 -23.95 5.58
CA GLN A 593 21.52 -22.87 4.91
C GLN A 593 22.90 -23.33 4.42
N GLU A 594 23.22 -22.95 3.19
CA GLU A 594 24.55 -23.10 2.58
C GLU A 594 25.56 -22.17 3.25
N VAL A 595 26.86 -22.43 3.05
CA VAL A 595 27.93 -21.67 3.69
C VAL A 595 27.94 -20.20 3.27
N GLU A 596 27.57 -19.90 2.02
CA GLU A 596 27.40 -18.53 1.52
C GLU A 596 26.25 -17.82 2.24
N THR A 597 25.09 -18.48 2.35
CA THR A 597 23.91 -17.96 3.03
C THR A 597 24.13 -17.75 4.52
N LEU A 598 24.80 -18.68 5.21
CA LEU A 598 25.19 -18.52 6.61
C LEU A 598 26.15 -17.35 6.81
N SER A 599 27.14 -17.21 5.92
CA SER A 599 28.08 -16.08 5.95
C SER A 599 27.33 -14.75 5.77
N MET A 600 26.38 -14.72 4.83
CA MET A 600 25.51 -13.56 4.58
C MET A 600 24.65 -13.23 5.81
N MET A 601 23.87 -14.17 6.33
CA MET A 601 23.03 -13.95 7.52
C MET A 601 23.84 -13.43 8.72
N ASN A 602 25.03 -13.99 8.96
CA ASN A 602 25.92 -13.51 10.01
C ASN A 602 26.42 -12.09 9.74
N TRP A 603 26.77 -11.76 8.50
CA TRP A 603 27.22 -10.43 8.14
C TRP A 603 26.11 -9.37 8.24
N LEU A 604 24.89 -9.71 7.83
CA LEU A 604 23.72 -8.84 7.93
C LEU A 604 23.35 -8.50 9.38
N GLN A 605 23.72 -9.36 10.35
CA GLN A 605 23.56 -9.09 11.78
C GLN A 605 24.75 -8.35 12.41
N GLN A 606 25.91 -8.29 11.75
CA GLN A 606 27.11 -7.64 12.28
C GLN A 606 27.08 -6.12 12.13
N TYR A 607 26.47 -5.62 11.07
CA TYR A 607 26.41 -4.19 10.76
C TYR A 607 24.97 -3.68 10.78
N PRO A 608 24.74 -2.44 11.23
CA PRO A 608 23.41 -1.85 11.26
C PRO A 608 22.95 -1.36 9.86
N PHE A 609 22.86 -2.27 8.89
CA PHE A 609 22.41 -1.96 7.53
C PHE A 609 21.02 -1.32 7.53
N VAL A 610 20.88 -0.21 6.78
CA VAL A 610 19.65 0.57 6.68
C VAL A 610 18.98 0.38 5.31
N LEU A 611 19.75 0.48 4.23
CA LEU A 611 19.29 0.34 2.85
C LEU A 611 20.22 -0.60 2.08
N SER A 612 19.62 -1.42 1.23
CA SER A 612 20.31 -2.39 0.39
C SER A 612 19.65 -2.53 -0.97
N ALA A 613 20.44 -2.98 -1.94
CA ALA A 613 19.89 -3.62 -3.12
C ALA A 613 20.76 -4.82 -3.52
N ASN A 614 20.09 -5.91 -3.89
CA ASN A 614 20.73 -7.07 -4.48
C ASN A 614 20.53 -7.03 -6.01
N LEU A 615 21.59 -7.28 -6.78
CA LEU A 615 21.64 -7.05 -8.22
C LEU A 615 21.61 -8.38 -8.99
N HIS A 616 20.64 -8.49 -9.89
CA HIS A 616 20.30 -9.68 -10.67
C HIS A 616 20.33 -9.43 -12.17
N GLY A 617 20.11 -10.51 -12.94
CA GLY A 617 19.91 -10.46 -14.37
C GLY A 617 18.93 -11.55 -14.82
N GLY A 618 18.26 -11.30 -15.94
CA GLY A 618 17.19 -12.14 -16.44
C GLY A 618 15.92 -11.36 -16.77
N ALA A 619 15.74 -10.18 -16.16
CA ALA A 619 14.71 -9.22 -16.50
C ALA A 619 15.26 -7.79 -16.53
N LEU A 620 14.39 -6.79 -16.72
CA LEU A 620 14.74 -5.38 -16.58
C LEU A 620 13.68 -4.65 -15.75
N VAL A 621 13.78 -4.76 -14.43
CA VAL A 621 12.79 -4.29 -13.45
C VAL A 621 13.41 -4.11 -12.06
N ALA A 622 12.90 -3.17 -11.27
CA ALA A 622 13.19 -3.08 -9.84
C ALA A 622 12.08 -3.79 -9.04
N ASN A 623 12.41 -4.97 -8.53
CA ASN A 623 11.55 -5.82 -7.71
C ASN A 623 11.60 -5.39 -6.23
N TYR A 624 10.46 -5.40 -5.54
CA TYR A 624 10.38 -5.02 -4.13
C TYR A 624 9.51 -5.97 -3.28
N PRO A 625 9.75 -6.03 -1.96
CA PRO A 625 9.02 -6.92 -1.06
C PRO A 625 7.50 -6.77 -1.02
N PHE A 626 6.77 -7.79 -0.61
CA PHE A 626 7.28 -9.14 -0.33
C PHE A 626 7.46 -9.96 -1.61
N ASP A 627 8.44 -10.85 -1.60
CA ASP A 627 8.71 -11.84 -2.64
C ASP A 627 7.79 -13.07 -2.52
N GLY A 628 7.45 -13.47 -1.29
CA GLY A 628 6.57 -14.60 -1.01
C GLY A 628 5.16 -14.17 -0.58
N ASN A 629 4.22 -15.11 -0.53
CA ASN A 629 2.86 -14.91 -0.01
C ASN A 629 2.29 -16.18 0.67
N ASN A 630 1.11 -16.11 1.29
CA ASN A 630 0.50 -17.26 1.98
C ASN A 630 -0.04 -18.33 1.01
N GLY A 631 -0.42 -17.96 -0.22
CA GLY A 631 -0.90 -18.84 -1.28
C GLY A 631 0.23 -19.53 -2.05
N THR A 632 -0.07 -20.22 -3.16
CA THR A 632 0.92 -20.68 -4.17
C THR A 632 0.98 -19.78 -5.40
N ASP A 633 0.03 -18.85 -5.51
CA ASP A 633 -0.31 -18.15 -6.73
C ASP A 633 0.37 -16.78 -6.78
N ASP A 634 0.54 -16.26 -7.99
CA ASP A 634 1.23 -14.99 -8.25
C ASP A 634 0.26 -13.83 -7.99
N TYR A 635 0.25 -13.32 -6.77
CA TYR A 635 -0.58 -12.19 -6.37
C TYR A 635 0.19 -11.23 -5.46
N TYR A 636 -0.21 -9.96 -5.55
CA TYR A 636 0.40 -8.87 -4.84
C TYR A 636 0.43 -9.07 -3.31
N ASN A 637 1.60 -8.92 -2.71
CA ASN A 637 1.77 -8.95 -1.26
C ASN A 637 2.61 -7.78 -0.75
N GLY A 638 1.93 -6.69 -0.37
CA GLY A 638 2.58 -5.47 0.09
C GLY A 638 3.08 -5.56 1.53
N THR A 639 4.23 -4.93 1.80
CA THR A 639 4.75 -4.80 3.17
C THR A 639 4.04 -3.70 3.96
N PRO A 640 4.22 -3.63 5.30
CA PRO A 640 3.79 -2.45 6.07
C PRO A 640 4.44 -1.13 5.62
N ASP A 641 5.55 -1.18 4.86
CA ASP A 641 6.28 -0.05 4.30
C ASP A 641 6.18 0.00 2.76
N ASP A 642 5.09 -0.53 2.19
CA ASP A 642 4.89 -0.71 0.76
C ASP A 642 5.15 0.56 -0.09
N GLN A 643 4.61 1.70 0.36
CA GLN A 643 4.78 2.98 -0.33
C GLN A 643 6.26 3.40 -0.40
N LEU A 644 7.02 3.16 0.67
CA LEU A 644 8.45 3.44 0.70
C LEU A 644 9.20 2.51 -0.26
N PHE A 645 8.88 1.22 -0.29
CA PHE A 645 9.49 0.28 -1.22
C PHE A 645 9.20 0.61 -2.69
N ARG A 646 7.96 0.97 -3.01
CA ARG A 646 7.60 1.48 -4.35
C ARG A 646 8.41 2.72 -4.71
N HIS A 647 8.60 3.67 -3.78
CA HIS A 647 9.44 4.85 -4.00
C HIS A 647 10.91 4.48 -4.25
N LEU A 648 11.48 3.56 -3.46
CA LEU A 648 12.85 3.09 -3.61
C LEU A 648 13.06 2.39 -4.97
N ALA A 649 12.14 1.50 -5.36
CA ALA A 649 12.16 0.84 -6.67
C ALA A 649 12.00 1.83 -7.83
N LEU A 650 11.06 2.78 -7.72
CA LEU A 650 10.86 3.84 -8.72
C LEU A 650 12.08 4.75 -8.84
N THR A 651 12.78 5.01 -7.73
CA THR A 651 13.99 5.83 -7.74
C THR A 651 15.06 5.21 -8.63
N TYR A 652 15.27 3.90 -8.53
CA TYR A 652 16.20 3.20 -9.42
C TYR A 652 15.66 3.19 -10.86
N SER A 653 14.42 2.73 -11.06
CA SER A 653 13.82 2.53 -12.39
C SER A 653 13.74 3.82 -13.22
N LYS A 654 13.26 4.93 -12.63
CA LYS A 654 13.13 6.23 -13.31
C LYS A 654 14.47 6.87 -13.69
N ASN A 655 15.54 6.55 -12.97
CA ASN A 655 16.89 7.05 -13.28
C ASN A 655 17.65 6.14 -14.26
N HIS A 656 17.14 4.94 -14.53
CA HIS A 656 17.66 4.06 -15.59
C HIS A 656 17.01 4.42 -16.95
N PRO A 657 17.77 4.59 -18.05
CA PRO A 657 17.24 5.08 -19.33
C PRO A 657 16.11 4.26 -19.96
N HIS A 658 16.01 2.98 -19.59
CA HIS A 658 15.11 2.02 -20.23
C HIS A 658 14.21 1.24 -19.25
N MET A 659 14.54 1.21 -17.95
CA MET A 659 13.84 0.32 -17.01
C MET A 659 12.41 0.81 -16.81
N HIS A 660 12.23 2.12 -16.61
CA HIS A 660 10.92 2.75 -16.46
C HIS A 660 9.95 2.55 -17.64
N LYS A 661 10.47 2.16 -18.82
CA LYS A 661 9.65 1.83 -19.99
C LYS A 661 8.93 0.48 -19.84
N GLY A 662 9.31 -0.30 -18.82
CA GLY A 662 8.64 -1.52 -18.40
C GLY A 662 8.85 -2.71 -19.31
N ARG A 663 9.83 -2.68 -20.22
CA ARG A 663 10.05 -3.75 -21.19
C ARG A 663 11.51 -4.13 -21.31
N CYS A 664 11.74 -5.44 -21.38
CA CYS A 664 12.96 -6.02 -21.88
C CYS A 664 12.94 -6.04 -23.42
N TYR A 665 13.91 -5.39 -24.08
CA TYR A 665 13.98 -5.33 -25.55
C TYR A 665 14.80 -6.46 -26.20
N LYS A 666 15.38 -7.38 -25.41
CA LYS A 666 16.26 -8.44 -25.92
C LYS A 666 15.57 -9.81 -25.84
N LYS A 667 15.40 -10.46 -26.99
CA LYS A 667 14.88 -11.83 -27.06
C LYS A 667 16.00 -12.84 -26.80
N CYS A 668 15.83 -13.70 -25.81
CA CYS A 668 16.63 -14.91 -25.64
C CYS A 668 16.05 -16.04 -26.51
N ALA A 669 16.84 -17.09 -26.76
CA ALA A 669 16.46 -18.14 -27.71
C ALA A 669 15.32 -19.03 -27.18
N ASP A 670 15.29 -19.31 -25.87
CA ASP A 670 14.38 -20.27 -25.26
C ASP A 670 13.25 -19.60 -24.43
N ASN A 671 13.46 -18.37 -23.95
CA ASN A 671 12.43 -17.56 -23.26
C ASN A 671 12.15 -16.22 -23.99
N ASP A 672 10.92 -16.04 -24.48
CA ASP A 672 10.47 -14.76 -25.04
C ASP A 672 10.01 -13.80 -23.93
N LEU A 673 10.98 -13.12 -23.32
CA LEU A 673 10.77 -12.07 -22.30
C LEU A 673 10.08 -10.82 -22.86
N SER A 674 9.78 -10.73 -24.18
CA SER A 674 9.11 -9.56 -24.76
C SER A 674 7.63 -9.44 -24.38
N ASN A 675 7.05 -10.47 -23.75
CA ASN A 675 5.71 -10.47 -23.19
C ASN A 675 5.64 -9.92 -21.76
N GLU A 676 6.77 -9.86 -21.06
CA GLU A 676 6.84 -9.30 -19.70
C GLU A 676 6.72 -7.77 -19.78
N TYR A 677 5.78 -7.22 -19.03
CA TYR A 677 5.57 -5.79 -18.92
C TYR A 677 5.46 -5.38 -17.46
N TYR A 678 6.37 -4.52 -17.03
CA TYR A 678 6.46 -4.01 -15.68
C TYR A 678 6.10 -2.52 -15.68
N PRO A 679 4.88 -2.11 -15.32
CA PRO A 679 4.50 -0.70 -15.31
C PRO A 679 5.51 0.15 -14.52
N ASN A 680 6.02 1.22 -15.14
CA ASN A 680 7.07 2.07 -14.58
C ASN A 680 8.39 1.34 -14.22
N GLY A 681 8.62 0.13 -14.72
CA GLY A 681 9.83 -0.66 -14.46
C GLY A 681 9.99 -1.11 -13.02
N ILE A 682 8.89 -1.25 -12.27
CA ILE A 682 8.90 -1.81 -10.92
C ILE A 682 7.89 -2.97 -10.83
N ILE A 683 8.09 -3.88 -9.88
CA ILE A 683 7.14 -4.96 -9.61
C ILE A 683 7.23 -5.41 -8.15
N ASN A 684 6.11 -5.80 -7.53
CA ASN A 684 6.15 -6.50 -6.25
C ASN A 684 6.57 -7.96 -6.50
N GLY A 685 7.40 -8.55 -5.64
CA GLY A 685 7.95 -9.87 -5.92
C GLY A 685 6.91 -10.97 -6.02
N ALA A 686 5.98 -11.03 -5.07
CA ALA A 686 4.90 -12.01 -5.09
C ALA A 686 3.93 -11.82 -6.28
N ASP A 687 3.72 -10.56 -6.71
CA ASP A 687 2.93 -10.20 -7.90
C ASP A 687 3.61 -10.60 -9.22
N TRP A 688 4.95 -10.66 -9.24
CA TRP A 688 5.70 -11.13 -10.40
C TRP A 688 5.69 -12.66 -10.46
N TYR A 689 6.19 -13.29 -9.41
CA TYR A 689 6.08 -14.71 -9.16
C TYR A 689 6.41 -15.01 -7.69
N ALA A 690 5.62 -15.85 -7.04
CA ALA A 690 5.84 -16.15 -5.63
C ALA A 690 7.21 -16.84 -5.39
N LEU A 691 8.05 -16.20 -4.58
CA LEU A 691 9.40 -16.62 -4.24
C LEU A 691 9.55 -16.80 -2.74
N TYR A 692 9.94 -17.99 -2.31
CA TYR A 692 10.16 -18.32 -0.90
C TYR A 692 11.64 -18.51 -0.58
N GLY A 693 12.05 -18.01 0.59
CA GLY A 693 13.42 -18.12 1.07
C GLY A 693 14.41 -17.21 0.36
N GLY A 694 13.93 -16.06 -0.11
CA GLY A 694 14.74 -15.00 -0.72
C GLY A 694 15.49 -14.16 0.30
N MET A 695 16.61 -13.58 -0.13
CA MET A 695 17.43 -12.70 0.70
C MET A 695 16.73 -11.35 0.98
N GLN A 696 15.95 -10.87 0.01
CA GLN A 696 15.27 -9.57 0.06
C GLN A 696 14.29 -9.50 1.24
N ASP A 697 13.38 -10.45 1.35
CA ASP A 697 12.41 -10.54 2.45
C ASP A 697 13.11 -10.81 3.79
N TRP A 698 14.16 -11.64 3.79
CA TRP A 698 14.91 -11.94 5.00
C TRP A 698 15.55 -10.69 5.62
N ASN A 699 16.10 -9.79 4.80
CA ASN A 699 16.63 -8.50 5.26
C ASN A 699 15.58 -7.70 6.03
N TYR A 700 14.38 -7.54 5.45
CA TYR A 700 13.32 -6.74 6.03
C TYR A 700 12.73 -7.36 7.29
N LEU A 701 12.64 -8.69 7.37
CA LEU A 701 12.01 -9.39 8.49
C LEU A 701 12.95 -9.63 9.69
N HIS A 702 14.25 -9.77 9.44
CA HIS A 702 15.23 -10.18 10.46
C HIS A 702 16.26 -9.10 10.82
N THR A 703 16.26 -7.97 10.12
CA THR A 703 17.18 -6.85 10.37
C THR A 703 16.44 -5.51 10.25
N ASN A 704 17.15 -4.39 10.40
CA ASN A 704 16.60 -3.06 10.12
C ASN A 704 16.64 -2.69 8.62
N CYS A 705 17.24 -3.55 7.78
CA CYS A 705 17.60 -3.19 6.42
C CYS A 705 16.43 -3.35 5.45
N PHE A 706 16.20 -2.31 4.66
CA PHE A 706 15.28 -2.31 3.52
C PHE A 706 16.05 -2.76 2.29
N GLU A 707 15.71 -3.90 1.70
CA GLU A 707 16.36 -4.40 0.49
C GLU A 707 15.37 -4.48 -0.67
N ILE A 708 15.80 -4.04 -1.85
CA ILE A 708 15.12 -4.31 -3.13
C ILE A 708 15.99 -5.20 -4.02
N THR A 709 15.38 -5.89 -4.97
CA THR A 709 16.06 -6.70 -5.98
C THR A 709 16.04 -5.94 -7.31
N VAL A 710 17.19 -5.74 -7.93
CA VAL A 710 17.28 -4.97 -9.19
C VAL A 710 17.75 -5.88 -10.32
N GLU A 711 16.87 -6.13 -11.27
CA GLU A 711 17.15 -6.87 -12.49
C GLU A 711 17.74 -5.92 -13.54
N LEU A 712 19.05 -6.04 -13.80
CA LEU A 712 19.82 -5.05 -14.55
C LEU A 712 19.79 -5.24 -16.08
N GLY A 713 19.17 -6.31 -16.55
CA GLY A 713 19.11 -6.63 -17.96
C GLY A 713 18.75 -8.08 -18.23
N CYS A 714 18.10 -8.30 -19.37
CA CYS A 714 17.51 -9.58 -19.71
C CYS A 714 18.55 -10.68 -20.02
N GLN A 715 19.69 -10.29 -20.58
CA GLN A 715 20.77 -11.24 -20.81
C GLN A 715 21.57 -11.40 -19.52
N LYS A 716 21.51 -12.59 -18.92
CA LYS A 716 22.19 -12.90 -17.66
C LYS A 716 23.72 -12.71 -17.73
N TYR A 717 24.36 -13.21 -18.79
CA TYR A 717 25.81 -13.10 -19.00
C TYR A 717 26.15 -12.51 -20.38
N PRO A 718 26.08 -11.18 -20.55
CA PRO A 718 26.35 -10.53 -21.83
C PRO A 718 27.83 -10.55 -22.21
N LEU A 719 28.13 -10.32 -23.49
CA LEU A 719 29.49 -10.12 -23.97
C LEU A 719 30.13 -8.85 -23.38
N ALA A 720 31.44 -8.84 -23.20
CA ALA A 720 32.15 -7.73 -22.55
C ALA A 720 32.00 -6.37 -23.28
N ASN A 721 31.71 -6.38 -24.59
CA ASN A 721 31.45 -5.17 -25.37
C ASN A 721 30.14 -4.47 -25.00
N GLU A 722 29.22 -5.13 -24.27
CA GLU A 722 27.99 -4.52 -23.76
C GLU A 722 28.21 -3.77 -22.43
N LEU A 723 29.27 -4.11 -21.69
CA LEU A 723 29.55 -3.52 -20.37
C LEU A 723 29.66 -1.99 -20.36
N PRO A 724 30.26 -1.30 -21.37
CA PRO A 724 30.25 0.16 -21.42
C PRO A 724 28.83 0.74 -21.46
N ARG A 725 27.94 0.15 -22.27
CA ARG A 725 26.54 0.59 -22.38
C ARG A 725 25.80 0.36 -21.07
N LEU A 726 25.91 -0.84 -20.51
CA LEU A 726 25.27 -1.22 -19.25
C LEU A 726 25.72 -0.32 -18.08
N TRP A 727 27.01 0.04 -18.05
CA TRP A 727 27.53 0.99 -17.08
C TRP A 727 26.92 2.39 -17.23
N GLN A 728 26.84 2.91 -18.46
CA GLN A 728 26.23 4.22 -18.70
C GLN A 728 24.76 4.24 -18.28
N GLU A 729 24.03 3.15 -18.49
CA GLU A 729 22.63 3.00 -18.08
C GLU A 729 22.46 2.90 -16.55
N ASN A 730 23.45 2.36 -15.82
CA ASN A 730 23.33 2.05 -14.39
C ASN A 730 24.10 2.99 -13.44
N ARG A 731 25.10 3.75 -13.91
CA ARG A 731 25.89 4.64 -13.03
C ARG A 731 25.04 5.65 -12.27
N ARG A 732 24.05 6.25 -12.93
CA ARG A 732 23.13 7.23 -12.34
C ARG A 732 22.17 6.59 -11.34
N PRO A 733 21.39 5.55 -11.70
CA PRO A 733 20.45 4.97 -10.76
C PRO A 733 21.16 4.37 -9.53
N MET A 734 22.36 3.80 -9.67
CA MET A 734 23.15 3.35 -8.51
C MET A 734 23.53 4.51 -7.56
N LEU A 735 23.98 5.65 -8.11
CA LEU A 735 24.30 6.85 -7.31
C LEU A 735 23.07 7.48 -6.66
N VAL A 736 21.92 7.48 -7.33
CA VAL A 736 20.69 8.10 -6.80
C VAL A 736 20.02 7.19 -5.77
N PHE A 737 20.08 5.88 -5.96
CA PHE A 737 19.52 4.91 -5.02
C PHE A 737 20.23 4.93 -3.67
N ILE A 738 21.58 4.94 -3.65
CA ILE A 738 22.33 5.01 -2.38
C ILE A 738 22.00 6.27 -1.59
N LYS A 739 21.73 7.40 -2.26
CA LYS A 739 21.32 8.65 -1.59
C LYS A 739 19.99 8.50 -0.82
N GLN A 740 19.14 7.54 -1.18
CA GLN A 740 17.86 7.31 -0.48
C GLN A 740 18.05 6.83 0.97
N ILE A 741 19.23 6.32 1.33
CA ILE A 741 19.53 5.94 2.73
C ILE A 741 19.43 7.13 3.69
N HIS A 742 19.48 8.35 3.15
CA HIS A 742 19.41 9.61 3.88
C HIS A 742 17.99 10.20 3.95
N HIS A 743 16.95 9.41 3.65
CA HIS A 743 15.55 9.80 3.84
C HIS A 743 15.03 9.45 5.24
N GLY A 744 13.97 10.12 5.66
CA GLY A 744 13.27 9.81 6.91
C GLY A 744 13.93 10.43 8.15
N ILE A 745 14.10 9.61 9.20
CA ILE A 745 14.62 10.05 10.50
C ILE A 745 15.80 9.18 10.95
N LYS A 746 16.71 9.79 11.71
CA LYS A 746 17.74 9.09 12.48
C LYS A 746 17.91 9.74 13.84
N GLY A 747 18.58 9.10 14.79
CA GLY A 747 18.82 9.73 16.10
C GLY A 747 19.37 8.74 17.10
N VAL A 748 19.57 9.18 18.34
CA VAL A 748 20.01 8.32 19.45
C VAL A 748 18.95 8.15 20.53
N ILE A 749 18.94 6.99 21.17
CA ILE A 749 18.07 6.65 22.28
C ILE A 749 18.90 6.56 23.56
N ARG A 750 18.57 7.39 24.56
CA ARG A 750 19.33 7.52 25.82
C ARG A 750 18.48 7.28 27.05
N ASP A 751 19.12 6.79 28.11
CA ASP A 751 18.53 6.66 29.44
C ASP A 751 18.54 8.00 30.17
N ALA A 752 17.38 8.42 30.67
CA ALA A 752 17.21 9.70 31.37
C ALA A 752 18.05 9.85 32.66
N THR A 753 18.51 8.75 33.27
CA THR A 753 19.17 8.75 34.58
C THR A 753 20.69 8.85 34.50
N ASN A 754 21.30 8.15 33.54
CA ASN A 754 22.76 8.08 33.39
C ASN A 754 23.24 8.56 32.01
N ASN A 755 22.34 9.00 31.14
CA ASN A 755 22.59 9.42 29.76
C ASN A 755 23.25 8.33 28.88
N GLY A 756 23.22 7.08 29.34
CA GLY A 756 23.74 5.92 28.64
C GLY A 756 22.90 5.56 27.43
N SER A 757 23.54 4.99 26.42
CA SER A 757 22.90 4.53 25.19
C SER A 757 21.97 3.34 25.45
N ILE A 758 20.76 3.39 24.91
CA ILE A 758 19.79 2.30 24.96
C ILE A 758 19.81 1.59 23.61
N VAL A 759 20.33 0.37 23.62
CA VAL A 759 20.39 -0.52 22.46
C VAL A 759 19.15 -1.41 22.40
N ASP A 760 18.78 -1.85 21.20
CA ASP A 760 17.66 -2.77 20.97
C ASP A 760 16.32 -2.23 21.52
N ALA A 761 16.13 -0.90 21.49
CA ALA A 761 14.83 -0.28 21.69
C ALA A 761 14.07 -0.30 20.36
N GLU A 762 12.77 -0.54 20.39
CA GLU A 762 11.93 -0.62 19.20
C GLU A 762 11.33 0.75 18.87
N ILE A 763 11.44 1.13 17.60
CA ILE A 763 10.90 2.37 17.05
C ILE A 763 9.70 2.00 16.16
N HIS A 764 8.52 2.37 16.64
CA HIS A 764 7.22 2.12 16.02
C HIS A 764 6.75 3.37 15.28
N VAL A 765 6.21 3.21 14.07
CA VAL A 765 5.69 4.32 13.24
C VAL A 765 4.18 4.17 13.09
N ASN A 766 3.40 5.14 13.59
CA ASN A 766 1.95 5.11 13.60
C ASN A 766 1.40 3.80 14.20
N CYS A 767 0.66 3.03 13.40
CA CYS A 767 0.15 1.69 13.70
C CYS A 767 0.79 0.62 12.80
N SER A 768 1.94 0.91 12.17
CA SER A 768 2.65 -0.06 11.33
C SER A 768 3.06 -1.28 12.16
N THR A 769 2.94 -2.47 11.57
CA THR A 769 3.33 -3.74 12.20
C THR A 769 4.83 -3.99 12.10
N HIS A 770 5.55 -3.26 11.24
CA HIS A 770 7.02 -3.33 11.14
C HIS A 770 7.69 -2.30 12.06
N THR A 771 8.77 -2.70 12.73
CA THR A 771 9.54 -1.85 13.65
C THR A 771 11.02 -1.91 13.32
N VAL A 772 11.76 -0.84 13.62
CA VAL A 772 13.23 -0.85 13.57
C VAL A 772 13.79 -0.74 14.98
N ARG A 773 15.04 -1.13 15.17
CA ARG A 773 15.70 -1.18 16.48
C ARG A 773 16.93 -0.31 16.57
N SER A 774 17.17 0.30 17.74
CA SER A 774 18.44 0.99 18.00
C SER A 774 19.61 0.02 18.13
N VAL A 775 20.80 0.49 17.73
CA VAL A 775 21.96 -0.38 17.50
C VAL A 775 23.07 -0.16 18.52
N SER A 776 23.91 -1.17 18.70
CA SER A 776 25.06 -1.12 19.60
C SER A 776 26.26 -0.48 18.91
N PRO A 777 27.14 0.25 19.63
CA PRO A 777 27.08 0.57 21.07
C PRO A 777 26.36 1.90 21.38
N TYR A 778 26.01 2.70 20.38
CA TYR A 778 25.63 4.10 20.58
C TYR A 778 24.13 4.32 20.82
N GLY A 779 23.29 3.31 20.59
CA GLY A 779 21.84 3.42 20.71
C GLY A 779 21.24 4.29 19.60
N ASP A 780 21.95 4.48 18.50
CA ASP A 780 21.46 5.15 17.31
C ASP A 780 20.51 4.27 16.50
N TYR A 781 19.69 4.90 15.68
CA TYR A 781 18.73 4.25 14.82
C TYR A 781 18.52 5.07 13.55
N TRP A 782 18.05 4.39 12.50
CA TRP A 782 17.60 4.99 11.25
C TRP A 782 16.25 4.40 10.88
N ARG A 783 15.31 5.24 10.46
CA ARG A 783 14.00 4.84 9.99
C ARG A 783 13.68 5.61 8.72
N LEU A 784 13.86 4.92 7.60
CA LEU A 784 13.49 5.43 6.28
C LEU A 784 11.98 5.66 6.25
N LEU A 785 11.58 6.84 5.80
CA LEU A 785 10.19 7.28 5.72
C LEU A 785 10.09 8.31 4.60
N LEU A 786 8.97 8.28 3.88
CA LEU A 786 8.64 9.30 2.89
C LEU A 786 8.26 10.62 3.58
N PRO A 787 8.29 11.76 2.88
CA PRO A 787 7.74 13.02 3.39
C PRO A 787 6.31 12.83 3.90
N GLY A 788 6.04 13.31 5.11
CA GLY A 788 4.78 13.02 5.80
C GLY A 788 4.86 13.27 7.31
N SER A 789 3.71 13.20 7.99
CA SER A 789 3.64 13.32 9.44
C SER A 789 3.38 11.96 10.09
N TYR A 790 4.23 11.60 11.04
CA TYR A 790 4.25 10.29 11.68
C TYR A 790 4.28 10.43 13.20
N LYS A 791 3.52 9.59 13.90
CA LYS A 791 3.66 9.37 15.34
C LYS A 791 4.71 8.28 15.56
N ILE A 792 5.89 8.69 15.98
CA ILE A 792 6.99 7.79 16.32
C ILE A 792 6.88 7.43 17.80
N THR A 793 6.79 6.14 18.10
CA THR A 793 6.75 5.62 19.47
C THR A 793 7.94 4.74 19.73
N VAL A 794 8.72 5.05 20.76
CA VAL A 794 9.88 4.27 21.16
C VAL A 794 9.56 3.48 22.42
N THR A 795 9.82 2.17 22.36
CA THR A 795 9.58 1.24 23.47
C THR A 795 10.85 0.44 23.79
N LYS A 796 11.05 0.15 25.08
CA LYS A 796 12.08 -0.78 25.56
C LYS A 796 11.58 -1.42 26.87
N PRO A 797 11.64 -2.75 27.02
CA PRO A 797 11.32 -3.39 28.30
C PRO A 797 12.11 -2.77 29.46
N GLY A 798 11.42 -2.42 30.55
CA GLY A 798 11.99 -1.73 31.70
C GLY A 798 11.95 -0.20 31.63
N TYR A 799 11.52 0.39 30.52
CA TYR A 799 11.37 1.83 30.33
C TYR A 799 9.92 2.23 30.03
N LYS A 800 9.58 3.49 30.30
CA LYS A 800 8.30 4.07 29.85
C LYS A 800 8.36 4.36 28.34
N PRO A 801 7.35 3.95 27.55
CA PRO A 801 7.23 4.34 26.16
C PRO A 801 7.20 5.87 25.98
N VAL A 802 7.83 6.36 24.91
CA VAL A 802 7.82 7.78 24.55
C VAL A 802 7.33 7.93 23.12
N SER A 803 6.30 8.74 22.92
CA SER A 803 5.81 9.07 21.58
C SER A 803 6.13 10.52 21.22
N ARG A 804 6.47 10.76 19.95
CA ARG A 804 6.61 12.09 19.36
C ARG A 804 5.98 12.11 17.98
N ILE A 805 5.32 13.22 17.66
CA ILE A 805 4.88 13.48 16.29
C ILE A 805 6.04 14.15 15.55
N VAL A 806 6.38 13.60 14.40
CA VAL A 806 7.48 14.01 13.55
C VAL A 806 6.94 14.29 12.17
N THR A 807 7.29 15.44 11.60
CA THR A 807 6.94 15.78 10.21
C THR A 807 8.22 15.81 9.38
N ILE A 808 8.36 14.85 8.47
CA ILE A 808 9.44 14.79 7.49
C ILE A 808 9.05 15.66 6.28
N ILE A 809 10.01 16.45 5.82
CA ILE A 809 9.84 17.50 4.83
C ILE A 809 10.71 17.12 3.60
N ASP A 810 10.15 17.20 2.39
CA ASP A 810 10.81 16.98 1.11
C ASP A 810 11.74 18.13 0.68
N ASN A 811 13.03 18.04 0.95
CA ASN A 811 13.95 19.13 0.62
C ASN A 811 14.30 19.27 -0.89
N ASP A 812 13.63 18.56 -1.81
CA ASP A 812 13.87 18.61 -3.27
C ASP A 812 13.33 19.88 -3.99
N ASN A 813 13.24 21.01 -3.30
CA ASN A 813 12.80 22.29 -3.87
C ASN A 813 13.86 23.03 -4.71
N ASN A 814 15.03 22.42 -4.96
CA ASN A 814 15.97 22.93 -5.96
C ASN A 814 15.75 22.15 -7.26
N ASN A 815 15.48 22.85 -8.37
CA ASN A 815 15.36 22.31 -9.74
C ASN A 815 16.64 21.62 -10.28
N ASN A 816 17.55 21.21 -9.40
CA ASN A 816 18.68 20.38 -9.69
C ASN A 816 18.47 19.06 -8.94
N ASN A 817 18.56 17.92 -9.62
CA ASN A 817 18.64 16.56 -9.04
C ASN A 817 19.91 16.34 -8.18
N GLU A 818 20.35 17.38 -7.46
CA GLU A 818 21.57 17.53 -6.70
C GLU A 818 21.30 17.83 -5.22
N ALA A 819 20.04 18.11 -4.82
CA ALA A 819 19.69 18.27 -3.42
C ALA A 819 19.90 16.92 -2.72
N ILE A 820 20.75 16.94 -1.72
CA ILE A 820 21.12 15.75 -0.97
C ILE A 820 20.09 15.60 0.16
N PRO A 821 19.33 14.50 0.21
CA PRO A 821 18.41 14.27 1.33
C PRO A 821 19.21 14.20 2.61
N MET A 822 18.74 14.86 3.66
CA MET A 822 19.34 14.80 5.00
C MET A 822 18.27 14.32 5.97
N PRO A 823 18.45 13.15 6.61
CA PRO A 823 17.43 12.61 7.48
C PRO A 823 17.34 13.48 8.73
N MET A 824 16.12 13.69 9.22
CA MET A 824 15.90 14.52 10.40
C MET A 824 16.45 13.82 11.64
N ILE A 825 17.29 14.53 12.40
CA ILE A 825 17.87 13.98 13.64
C ILE A 825 16.88 14.14 14.80
N ILE A 826 16.47 13.02 15.41
CA ILE A 826 15.45 12.96 16.46
C ILE A 826 15.89 12.02 17.58
N ASP A 827 16.34 12.61 18.68
CA ASP A 827 16.80 11.84 19.82
C ASP A 827 15.66 11.53 20.79
N PHE A 828 15.65 10.32 21.35
CA PHE A 828 14.70 9.91 22.37
C PHE A 828 15.39 9.71 23.71
N ILE A 829 14.71 10.15 24.78
CA ILE A 829 15.15 9.93 26.15
C ILE A 829 14.08 9.10 26.83
N LEU A 830 14.45 7.89 27.29
CA LEU A 830 13.54 6.97 27.95
C LEU A 830 13.78 7.02 29.46
N HIS A 831 12.68 7.04 30.21
CA HIS A 831 12.73 7.01 31.66
C HIS A 831 12.56 5.56 32.16
N PRO A 832 13.48 5.05 33.01
CA PRO A 832 13.29 3.76 33.65
C PRO A 832 11.96 3.72 34.41
N LEU A 833 11.27 2.59 34.37
CA LEU A 833 10.11 2.37 35.23
C LEU A 833 10.60 2.38 36.68
N LEU A 834 10.12 3.33 37.49
CA LEU A 834 10.44 3.43 38.91
C LEU A 834 10.16 2.08 39.56
N ARG A 835 11.24 1.37 39.94
CA ARG A 835 11.15 0.18 40.76
C ARG A 835 10.64 0.66 42.12
N ASN A 836 9.35 0.48 42.39
CA ASN A 836 8.84 0.62 43.75
C ASN A 836 9.77 -0.21 44.65
N GLN A 837 10.43 0.42 45.61
CA GLN A 837 11.11 -0.24 46.73
C GLN A 837 10.08 -0.89 47.69
N ARG A 838 9.08 -1.58 47.12
CA ARG A 838 8.18 -2.53 47.76
C ARG A 838 8.06 -3.80 46.91
N GLN A 839 9.19 -4.28 46.41
CA GLN A 839 9.24 -5.60 45.79
C GLN A 839 10.62 -6.24 46.00
N SER A 840 11.06 -6.26 47.26
CA SER A 840 12.08 -7.19 47.76
C SER A 840 11.43 -8.41 48.45
N SER A 841 10.10 -8.54 48.41
CA SER A 841 9.39 -9.66 49.05
C SER A 841 8.77 -10.65 48.05
N SER A 842 8.61 -10.31 46.76
CA SER A 842 7.99 -11.24 45.80
C SER A 842 8.95 -12.33 45.35
N ASP A 843 10.25 -12.08 45.21
CA ASP A 843 11.20 -13.13 44.84
C ASP A 843 11.40 -14.11 46.01
N SER A 844 11.39 -13.63 47.25
CA SER A 844 11.38 -14.50 48.42
C SER A 844 10.06 -15.27 48.55
N PHE A 845 8.93 -14.69 48.16
CA PHE A 845 7.63 -15.39 48.18
C PHE A 845 7.52 -16.40 47.04
N PHE A 846 8.04 -16.10 45.85
CA PHE A 846 8.04 -17.02 44.71
C PHE A 846 9.00 -18.18 44.93
N ILE A 847 10.21 -17.92 45.44
CA ILE A 847 11.16 -18.96 45.86
C ILE A 847 10.57 -19.77 47.02
N PHE A 848 9.94 -19.14 48.01
CA PHE A 848 9.25 -19.86 49.09
C PHE A 848 8.09 -20.71 48.56
N THR A 849 7.32 -20.22 47.58
CA THR A 849 6.21 -20.97 46.97
C THR A 849 6.73 -22.14 46.16
N ILE A 850 7.82 -21.98 45.40
CA ILE A 850 8.47 -23.08 44.68
C ILE A 850 9.05 -24.11 45.65
N ILE A 851 9.70 -23.68 46.74
CA ILE A 851 10.21 -24.60 47.78
C ILE A 851 9.06 -25.35 48.45
N VAL A 852 7.96 -24.67 48.78
CA VAL A 852 6.76 -25.30 49.35
C VAL A 852 6.12 -26.27 48.36
N LEU A 853 6.05 -25.95 47.07
CA LEU A 853 5.52 -26.85 46.02
C LEU A 853 6.43 -28.06 45.77
N ILE A 854 7.75 -27.88 45.86
CA ILE A 854 8.71 -28.99 45.79
C ILE A 854 8.58 -29.87 47.03
N ILE A 855 8.51 -29.30 48.23
CA ILE A 855 8.30 -30.05 49.48
C ILE A 855 6.95 -30.78 49.42
N PHE A 856 5.89 -30.13 48.96
CA PHE A 856 4.56 -30.74 48.83
C PHE A 856 4.57 -31.84 47.77
N SER A 857 5.29 -31.68 46.66
CA SER A 857 5.48 -32.74 45.66
C SER A 857 6.29 -33.90 46.21
N ILE A 858 7.33 -33.66 47.02
CA ILE A 858 8.11 -34.72 47.67
C ILE A 858 7.26 -35.46 48.71
N ILE A 859 6.48 -34.74 49.53
CA ILE A 859 5.57 -35.33 50.51
C ILE A 859 4.45 -36.11 49.80
N PHE A 860 3.89 -35.56 48.72
CA PHE A 860 2.89 -36.23 47.91
C PHE A 860 3.45 -37.47 47.22
N PHE A 861 4.67 -37.41 46.67
CA PHE A 861 5.32 -38.54 46.04
C PHE A 861 5.69 -39.62 47.05
N THR A 862 6.17 -39.23 48.25
CA THR A 862 6.42 -40.19 49.34
C THR A 862 5.13 -40.78 49.90
N PHE A 863 4.04 -40.02 50.01
CA PHE A 863 2.72 -40.52 50.39
C PHE A 863 2.13 -41.46 49.33
N CYS A 864 2.24 -41.11 48.05
CA CYS A 864 1.86 -41.97 46.94
C CYS A 864 2.70 -43.24 46.88
N MET A 865 4.02 -43.16 47.08
CA MET A 865 4.86 -44.36 47.21
C MET A 865 4.45 -45.18 48.44
N SER A 866 4.10 -44.55 49.57
CA SER A 866 3.62 -45.24 50.77
C SER A 866 2.24 -45.91 50.59
N ILE A 867 1.36 -45.36 49.74
CA ILE A 867 0.01 -45.89 49.50
C ILE A 867 -0.04 -46.82 48.28
N VAL A 868 0.89 -46.70 47.34
CA VAL A 868 0.92 -47.54 46.12
C VAL A 868 1.89 -48.70 46.28
N TRP A 869 3.04 -48.52 46.94
CA TRP A 869 3.98 -49.63 47.19
C TRP A 869 3.63 -50.46 48.42
N CYS A 870 2.99 -49.91 49.45
CA CYS A 870 2.68 -50.70 50.65
C CYS A 870 1.59 -51.77 50.38
N PRO A 871 0.52 -51.51 49.61
CA PRO A 871 -0.43 -52.55 49.20
C PRO A 871 0.15 -53.54 48.20
N MET A 872 1.02 -53.11 47.26
CA MET A 872 1.64 -54.03 46.29
C MET A 872 2.69 -54.96 46.93
N VAL A 873 3.46 -54.47 47.91
CA VAL A 873 4.36 -55.31 48.72
C VAL A 873 3.56 -56.26 49.61
N ILE A 874 2.45 -55.81 50.21
CA ILE A 874 1.55 -56.65 51.00
C ILE A 874 0.86 -57.71 50.11
N ILE A 875 0.40 -57.36 48.90
CA ILE A 875 -0.19 -58.30 47.93
C ILE A 875 0.86 -59.33 47.46
N THR A 876 2.11 -58.91 47.21
CA THR A 876 3.21 -59.82 46.82
C THR A 876 3.63 -60.74 47.98
N ILE A 877 3.54 -60.27 49.23
CA ILE A 877 3.75 -61.09 50.43
C ILE A 877 2.57 -62.05 50.66
N MET A 878 1.33 -61.63 50.42
CA MET A 878 0.13 -62.45 50.53
C MET A 878 0.08 -63.58 49.50
N ASP A 879 0.53 -63.32 48.27
CA ASP A 879 0.60 -64.32 47.19
C ASP A 879 1.70 -65.37 47.44
N ARG A 880 2.75 -65.00 48.20
CA ARG A 880 3.82 -65.92 48.63
C ARG A 880 3.53 -66.69 49.92
N THR A 881 2.53 -66.31 50.72
CA THR A 881 2.31 -66.89 52.07
C THR A 881 1.03 -67.72 52.26
N LYS A 882 0.16 -67.86 51.25
CA LYS A 882 -1.04 -68.75 51.27
C LYS A 882 -1.86 -68.72 52.58
N LEU A 883 -2.14 -67.51 53.10
CA LEU A 883 -3.00 -67.33 54.28
C LEU A 883 -4.38 -66.78 53.86
N PRO A 884 -5.51 -67.38 54.30
CA PRO A 884 -6.84 -66.91 53.94
C PRO A 884 -7.38 -65.96 55.00
N PHE A 885 -7.61 -64.68 54.66
CA PHE A 885 -8.43 -63.79 55.50
C PHE A 885 -9.32 -62.87 54.67
N LYS A 886 -10.59 -62.81 55.08
CA LYS A 886 -11.69 -61.98 54.55
C LYS A 886 -11.71 -60.67 55.34
N LEU A 887 -11.62 -59.51 54.68
CA LEU A 887 -11.80 -58.19 55.29
C LEU A 887 -13.03 -57.50 54.69
N CYS A 888 -14.06 -57.29 55.52
CA CYS A 888 -15.18 -56.38 55.24
C CYS A 888 -14.82 -54.97 55.76
N PHE A 889 -14.97 -53.94 54.93
CA PHE A 889 -14.91 -52.53 55.34
C PHE A 889 -16.33 -51.94 55.35
N ASP A 890 -16.78 -51.41 56.48
CA ASP A 890 -18.01 -50.62 56.64
C ASP A 890 -17.65 -49.12 56.66
N CYS A 891 -18.20 -48.36 55.70
CA CYS A 891 -17.85 -46.98 55.34
C CYS A 891 -18.75 -45.93 56.04
N THR A 892 -19.07 -46.11 57.33
CA THR A 892 -19.98 -45.22 58.04
C THR A 892 -19.31 -44.22 59.00
N ASN A 893 -18.04 -44.41 59.37
CA ASN A 893 -17.37 -43.54 60.36
C ASN A 893 -16.48 -42.40 59.78
N LEU A 894 -16.24 -42.34 58.47
CA LEU A 894 -15.34 -41.32 57.89
C LEU A 894 -16.03 -39.96 57.65
N ARG A 895 -17.35 -39.95 57.43
CA ARG A 895 -18.14 -38.72 57.23
C ARG A 895 -18.34 -37.90 58.52
N GLN A 896 -18.37 -38.57 59.67
CA GLN A 896 -18.65 -37.92 60.97
C GLN A 896 -17.40 -37.24 61.57
N LEU A 897 -16.20 -37.69 61.21
CA LEU A 897 -14.93 -37.08 61.63
C LEU A 897 -14.60 -35.80 60.84
N LEU A 898 -14.96 -35.72 59.55
CA LEU A 898 -14.73 -34.54 58.72
C LEU A 898 -15.67 -33.36 59.05
N ALA A 899 -16.92 -33.63 59.45
CA ALA A 899 -17.89 -32.59 59.79
C ALA A 899 -17.56 -31.86 61.11
N ASN A 900 -16.88 -32.52 62.06
CA ASN A 900 -16.57 -31.95 63.38
C ASN A 900 -15.26 -31.14 63.41
N HIS A 901 -14.36 -31.31 62.44
CA HIS A 901 -13.12 -30.53 62.37
C HIS A 901 -13.31 -29.16 61.67
N LEU A 902 -14.30 -29.04 60.79
CA LEU A 902 -14.58 -27.82 60.03
C LEU A 902 -15.45 -26.78 60.76
N ARG A 903 -15.93 -27.07 61.98
CA ARG A 903 -16.80 -26.17 62.77
C ARG A 903 -16.13 -25.40 63.90
N LYS A 904 -14.80 -25.50 64.10
CA LYS A 904 -14.10 -24.92 65.26
C LYS A 904 -13.01 -23.87 64.98
N LYS A 905 -12.86 -23.36 63.76
CA LYS A 905 -11.95 -22.24 63.46
C LYS A 905 -12.54 -21.28 62.41
N THR A 906 -13.57 -20.55 62.82
CA THR A 906 -14.06 -19.35 62.10
C THR A 906 -14.51 -18.31 63.12
N GLN A 907 -13.55 -17.64 63.74
CA GLN A 907 -13.71 -16.32 64.32
C GLN A 907 -12.41 -15.54 64.04
N ASN A 908 -12.56 -14.43 63.32
CA ASN A 908 -11.60 -13.37 62.99
C ASN A 908 -10.83 -13.43 61.63
N VAL A 909 -11.38 -12.61 60.73
CA VAL A 909 -10.73 -11.61 59.84
C VAL A 909 -10.23 -12.03 58.45
N ASP A 910 -10.95 -11.46 57.48
CA ASP A 910 -10.60 -11.03 56.12
C ASP A 910 -9.12 -11.06 55.71
N LEU A 911 -8.80 -11.98 54.79
CA LEU A 911 -7.86 -11.90 53.66
C LEU A 911 -7.66 -13.36 53.20
N LEU A 912 -8.18 -13.77 52.03
CA LEU A 912 -7.88 -15.00 51.23
C LEU A 912 -9.12 -15.67 50.59
N ASN A 913 -9.98 -14.92 49.89
CA ASN A 913 -11.05 -15.52 49.07
C ASN A 913 -10.65 -15.84 47.61
N GLY A 914 -9.40 -15.60 47.21
CA GLY A 914 -8.92 -15.90 45.84
C GLY A 914 -8.25 -17.26 45.65
N THR A 915 -7.67 -17.84 46.71
CA THR A 915 -6.78 -19.02 46.59
C THR A 915 -7.50 -20.35 46.87
N PHE A 916 -8.71 -20.31 47.44
CA PHE A 916 -9.48 -21.51 47.78
C PHE A 916 -10.29 -22.08 46.60
N HIS A 917 -10.60 -21.28 45.57
CA HIS A 917 -11.35 -21.73 44.40
C HIS A 917 -10.51 -22.50 43.37
N VAL A 918 -9.20 -22.23 43.29
CA VAL A 918 -8.28 -22.87 42.33
C VAL A 918 -7.93 -24.32 42.74
N VAL A 919 -7.86 -24.60 44.04
CA VAL A 919 -7.49 -25.93 44.57
C VAL A 919 -8.63 -26.96 44.39
N ILE A 920 -9.89 -26.52 44.42
CA ILE A 920 -11.06 -27.41 44.24
C ILE A 920 -11.31 -27.72 42.75
N PHE A 921 -11.01 -26.77 41.84
CA PHE A 921 -11.12 -27.02 40.40
C PHE A 921 -10.01 -27.94 39.88
N GLY A 922 -8.77 -27.80 40.38
CA GLY A 922 -7.65 -28.68 40.04
C GLY A 922 -7.88 -30.15 40.43
N PHE A 923 -8.53 -30.40 41.57
CA PHE A 923 -8.88 -31.76 42.03
C PHE A 923 -10.02 -32.41 41.23
N ARG A 924 -10.88 -31.62 40.58
CA ARG A 924 -12.00 -32.13 39.77
C ARG A 924 -11.58 -32.45 38.34
N PHE A 925 -10.67 -31.64 37.77
CA PHE A 925 -10.14 -31.84 36.42
C PHE A 925 -9.20 -33.05 36.31
N PHE A 926 -8.42 -33.35 37.35
CA PHE A 926 -7.46 -34.47 37.34
C PHE A 926 -8.09 -35.85 37.61
N CYS A 927 -9.27 -35.91 38.26
CA CYS A 927 -9.97 -37.17 38.55
C CYS A 927 -10.90 -37.65 37.42
N GLU A 928 -11.26 -36.79 36.47
CA GLU A 928 -12.12 -37.16 35.32
C GLU A 928 -11.34 -37.48 34.03
N HIS A 929 -10.03 -37.19 33.95
CA HIS A 929 -9.22 -37.43 32.74
C HIS A 929 -8.15 -38.54 32.84
N SER A 930 -8.14 -39.37 33.91
CA SER A 930 -7.19 -40.50 34.03
C SER A 930 -7.79 -41.88 33.73
N LYS A 931 -9.01 -41.95 33.16
CA LYS A 931 -9.70 -43.23 32.90
C LYS A 931 -9.88 -43.64 31.44
N GLU A 932 -9.40 -42.91 30.44
CA GLU A 932 -9.67 -43.30 29.05
C GLU A 932 -8.61 -42.87 28.03
N THR A 933 -7.35 -43.31 28.21
CA THR A 933 -6.38 -43.32 27.09
C THR A 933 -5.30 -44.41 27.27
N LYS A 934 -5.70 -45.67 27.07
CA LYS A 934 -4.79 -46.76 26.69
C LYS A 934 -5.58 -47.82 25.92
N ARG A 935 -5.24 -48.00 24.63
CA ARG A 935 -5.87 -48.85 23.56
C ARG A 935 -6.90 -48.08 22.73
N ASN A 936 -6.83 -47.93 21.40
CA ASN A 936 -6.05 -48.60 20.35
C ASN A 936 -5.90 -47.65 19.14
N PHE A 937 -4.67 -47.51 18.63
CA PHE A 937 -4.42 -47.28 17.21
C PHE A 937 -4.57 -48.66 16.51
N HIS A 938 -5.20 -48.68 15.32
CA HIS A 938 -5.61 -49.88 14.54
C HIS A 938 -6.94 -50.54 14.94
N GLN A 939 -8.04 -49.87 14.63
CA GLN A 939 -9.25 -50.44 13.99
C GLN A 939 -10.34 -49.39 14.12
N ILE A 940 -10.59 -48.63 13.04
CA ILE A 940 -11.85 -47.96 12.63
C ILE A 940 -11.40 -46.93 11.59
N SER A 941 -11.11 -47.43 10.39
CA SER A 941 -10.92 -46.67 9.15
C SER A 941 -12.00 -47.05 8.13
N ASN A 942 -13.05 -47.79 8.51
CA ASN A 942 -13.90 -48.43 7.50
C ASN A 942 -15.42 -48.40 7.72
N ASP A 943 -15.95 -47.67 8.70
CA ASP A 943 -17.42 -47.47 8.82
C ASP A 943 -17.69 -45.98 9.04
N LEU A 944 -17.80 -45.13 8.01
CA LEU A 944 -19.07 -44.79 7.31
C LEU A 944 -20.23 -44.72 8.32
N ASN A 945 -20.98 -43.63 8.54
CA ASN A 945 -21.46 -42.63 7.60
C ASN A 945 -22.31 -41.58 8.37
N ILE A 946 -22.33 -40.32 7.90
CA ILE A 946 -23.48 -39.37 7.87
C ILE A 946 -23.74 -38.37 9.05
N SER A 947 -23.74 -37.09 8.62
CA SER A 947 -24.56 -35.91 9.01
C SER A 947 -24.27 -35.12 10.29
N PHE A 948 -23.64 -33.95 10.09
CA PHE A 948 -23.72 -32.78 10.97
C PHE A 948 -24.72 -31.78 10.38
N ASN A 949 -25.67 -31.32 11.19
CA ASN A 949 -26.47 -30.14 10.88
C ASN A 949 -26.55 -29.23 12.12
N LYS A 950 -26.06 -28.00 11.93
CA LYS A 950 -26.39 -26.72 12.60
C LYS A 950 -26.72 -26.75 14.09
N PHE A 951 -25.98 -25.98 14.90
CA PHE A 951 -26.57 -24.83 15.60
C PHE A 951 -25.50 -23.85 16.10
N GLU A 952 -25.78 -22.57 15.82
CA GLU A 952 -24.97 -21.37 16.02
C GLU A 952 -24.57 -21.08 17.47
N MET A 953 -23.36 -20.55 17.66
CA MET A 953 -23.01 -19.73 18.82
C MET A 953 -23.27 -18.25 18.51
N LYS A 954 -24.24 -17.65 19.22
CA LYS A 954 -24.36 -16.19 19.33
C LYS A 954 -23.43 -15.66 20.42
N LYS A 955 -22.59 -14.72 19.99
CA LYS A 955 -21.83 -13.68 20.71
C LYS A 955 -22.49 -13.24 22.03
N SER A 956 -21.67 -13.03 23.08
CA SER A 956 -21.18 -11.68 23.42
C SER A 956 -20.67 -11.56 24.87
N ALA A 957 -19.65 -10.72 25.00
CA ALA A 957 -19.44 -9.69 26.03
C ALA A 957 -18.54 -9.97 27.28
N ILE A 958 -17.39 -9.28 27.24
CA ILE A 958 -16.85 -8.36 28.28
C ILE A 958 -15.72 -8.88 29.21
N SER A 959 -14.53 -8.33 28.93
CA SER A 959 -13.39 -7.92 29.79
C SER A 959 -12.73 -8.89 30.77
N ALA A 960 -11.46 -9.19 30.51
CA ALA A 960 -10.33 -8.90 31.41
C ALA A 960 -9.01 -8.90 30.64
#